data_AF-A0A519BV81-F1
#
_entry.id   AF-A0A519BV81-F1
#
_cell.length_a   1.000
_cell.length_b   1.000
_cell.length_c   1.000
_cell.angle_alpha   90.00
_cell.angle_beta   90.00
_cell.angle_gamma   90.00
#
_symmetry.space_group_name_H-M   'P 1'
#
loop_
_entity.id
_entity.type
_entity.pdbx_description
1 polymer ?
#
loop_
_entity_poly.entity_id
_entity_poly.type
_entity_poly.pdbx_seq_one_letter_code
_entity_poly.pdbx_strand_id
1 'polypeptide(L)'
;MTSIGTISGRTSTTSFKFAVEGQVNKWDYVEVKHSEVGPVLNQVIEIEKINNMTHASCAIIGHRTERGFLRQPRTPYSPGTKVSIADDNLIKNILDLRMNGIYVGKLQGKNIKAHLDPKKLITKHLAVLAKSGAGKSYAVGVILEELLDLGVPVVIIDPHGEYSSIKNPNTNKKETDYFEHYGITAKSYGEKLMEFAVNTSINIDAHQIRLKIPNNPFSLTETLPFKATDAQRGLLYTVVNDLVERKGRFEFDELIKELEISESTAKWRLIGGIQQLEQSGLFSHNPTPINEIVKPGQLTIINFRGASQELQEIVARSLLTDMFESRKAEQIPPAFLIIDEAHNYCPERGFGEAKSSKIIRSIAAEGRKFGLGVCIISQRPARVDKSVLSQCGSQIALQVTNPSDLSAISRSFEGITAETEGEIRNLPIGKAIVIGATDFPIFVDIRVRKSHHGGVAKSFNIEESKRAISANPTSQQSPIVQTSPQTTSAISTTPSKTETLTQLSIFEPRISKKEIENIEKDQIKSLSYVLKPVLSVICEKAGKNYHLVFDMERFSGLHLNKSLTRINLGAGPTFSGNQQKIMNIIRRRPTTPLSEVFVKSGLSFSEVDSILKNLIKIGNITIENKIISTKNITFNPEKMNFVLKPKYLNLEGQKQKPRFPENKVVEFLKSKRMEIKAKKLAYLPFYKIVTDKGTKYLDSLSYSLHP
;
A
#
# COMPACT_ATOMS: atom_id res chain seq x y z
N MET A 1 42.10 -15.09 23.59
CA MET A 1 41.05 -14.18 24.08
C MET A 1 41.56 -13.48 25.32
N THR A 2 41.47 -12.15 25.34
CA THR A 2 41.89 -11.33 26.48
C THR A 2 40.80 -11.39 27.54
N SER A 3 41.17 -11.78 28.76
CA SER A 3 40.26 -11.78 29.90
C SER A 3 39.81 -10.35 30.20
N ILE A 4 38.52 -10.14 30.43
CA ILE A 4 37.94 -8.84 30.81
C ILE A 4 37.52 -8.80 32.29
N GLY A 5 37.69 -9.89 33.01
CA GLY A 5 37.43 -9.97 34.44
C GLY A 5 37.34 -11.39 34.97
N THR A 6 37.00 -11.52 36.25
CA THR A 6 36.91 -12.80 36.96
C THR A 6 35.60 -12.93 37.74
N ILE A 7 34.99 -14.11 37.70
CA ILE A 7 33.73 -14.38 38.39
C ILE A 7 33.93 -14.21 39.91
N SER A 8 33.04 -13.45 40.54
CA SER A 8 33.15 -13.08 41.96
C SER A 8 31.81 -13.22 42.67
N GLY A 9 31.83 -13.65 43.92
CA GLY A 9 30.63 -13.74 44.75
C GLY A 9 29.73 -14.93 44.41
N ARG A 10 28.41 -14.78 44.63
CA ARG A 10 27.43 -15.84 44.43
C ARG A 10 27.17 -16.06 42.94
N THR A 11 27.27 -17.32 42.51
CA THR A 11 26.89 -17.78 41.17
C THR A 11 25.66 -18.66 41.24
N SER A 12 24.93 -18.74 40.13
CA SER A 12 23.80 -19.64 39.95
C SER A 12 23.85 -20.26 38.55
N THR A 13 22.86 -21.08 38.21
CA THR A 13 22.71 -21.67 36.87
C THR A 13 22.11 -20.71 35.84
N THR A 14 21.60 -19.55 36.27
CA THR A 14 20.95 -18.56 35.40
C THR A 14 21.67 -17.22 35.36
N SER A 15 22.48 -16.91 36.38
CA SER A 15 23.21 -15.64 36.47
C SER A 15 24.47 -15.75 37.33
N PHE A 16 25.39 -14.81 37.11
CA PHE A 16 26.58 -14.62 37.93
C PHE A 16 27.02 -13.14 37.93
N LYS A 17 27.87 -12.77 38.88
CA LYS A 17 28.58 -11.48 38.87
C LYS A 17 30.08 -11.70 38.63
N PHE A 18 30.72 -10.75 37.98
CA PHE A 18 32.17 -10.76 37.81
C PHE A 18 32.76 -9.37 38.08
N ALA A 19 33.98 -9.36 38.63
CA ALA A 19 34.76 -8.14 38.78
C ALA A 19 35.37 -7.78 37.42
N VAL A 20 35.09 -6.56 36.96
CA VAL A 20 35.47 -6.07 35.64
C VAL A 20 36.88 -5.48 35.69
N GLU A 21 37.77 -6.03 34.87
CA GLU A 21 39.17 -5.61 34.73
C GLU A 21 39.44 -4.95 33.36
N GLY A 22 38.56 -5.16 32.38
CA GLY A 22 38.64 -4.60 31.03
C GLY A 22 37.45 -3.71 30.66
N GLN A 23 37.36 -3.32 29.39
CA GLN A 23 36.18 -2.62 28.88
C GLN A 23 35.03 -3.62 28.64
N VAL A 24 33.87 -3.31 29.22
CA VAL A 24 32.63 -4.04 28.99
C VAL A 24 31.46 -3.06 29.08
N ASN A 25 30.47 -3.23 28.21
CA ASN A 25 29.25 -2.44 28.21
C ASN A 25 28.05 -3.31 28.55
N LYS A 26 26.97 -2.66 28.99
CA LYS A 26 25.67 -3.32 29.09
C LYS A 26 25.28 -3.89 27.72
N TRP A 27 24.74 -5.12 27.72
CA TRP A 27 24.41 -5.94 26.55
C TRP A 27 25.57 -6.58 25.79
N ASP A 28 26.82 -6.38 26.23
CA ASP A 28 27.91 -7.15 25.66
C ASP A 28 27.73 -8.65 25.90
N TYR A 29 28.06 -9.42 24.88
CA TYR A 29 28.14 -10.87 24.96
C TYR A 29 29.52 -11.28 25.45
N VAL A 30 29.54 -12.13 26.47
CA VAL A 30 30.76 -12.65 27.10
C VAL A 30 30.76 -14.17 27.11
N GLU A 31 31.94 -14.74 26.96
CA GLU A 31 32.20 -16.16 27.01
C GLU A 31 32.82 -16.54 28.35
N VAL A 32 32.32 -17.63 28.92
CA VAL A 32 32.90 -18.29 30.09
C VAL A 32 33.07 -19.76 29.77
N LYS A 33 34.26 -20.31 30.03
CA LYS A 33 34.51 -21.75 29.90
C LYS A 33 33.98 -22.47 31.14
N HIS A 34 32.91 -23.23 30.95
CA HIS A 34 32.35 -24.12 31.95
C HIS A 34 33.11 -25.46 31.95
N SER A 35 33.34 -26.03 33.13
CA SER A 35 34.10 -27.29 33.30
C SER A 35 33.48 -28.48 32.55
N GLU A 36 32.15 -28.58 32.53
CA GLU A 36 31.45 -29.72 31.93
C GLU A 36 31.07 -29.55 30.45
N VAL A 37 30.73 -28.33 30.03
CA VAL A 37 30.08 -28.08 28.72
C VAL A 37 30.91 -27.20 27.79
N GLY A 38 32.09 -26.78 28.22
CA GLY A 38 32.98 -25.93 27.43
C GLY A 38 32.48 -24.47 27.35
N PRO A 39 32.60 -23.79 26.20
CA PRO A 39 32.29 -22.38 26.08
C PRO A 39 30.78 -22.12 26.18
N VAL A 40 30.41 -21.24 27.10
CA VAL A 40 29.03 -20.83 27.34
C VAL A 40 28.89 -19.34 27.02
N LEU A 41 27.85 -18.99 26.27
CA LEU A 41 27.51 -17.60 26.01
C LEU A 41 26.71 -17.01 27.18
N ASN A 42 27.07 -15.80 27.54
CA ASN A 42 26.42 -15.02 28.59
C ASN A 42 26.24 -13.59 28.08
N GLN A 43 25.33 -12.86 28.71
CA GLN A 43 25.05 -11.47 28.35
C GLN A 43 25.14 -10.59 29.59
N VAL A 44 25.85 -9.47 29.46
CA VAL A 44 25.95 -8.46 30.52
C VAL A 44 24.62 -7.72 30.62
N ILE A 45 23.97 -7.81 31.77
CA ILE A 45 22.65 -7.21 32.02
C ILE A 45 22.80 -5.87 32.73
N GLU A 46 23.73 -5.75 33.67
CA GLU A 46 23.91 -4.52 34.45
C GLU A 46 25.35 -4.33 34.88
N ILE A 47 25.79 -3.07 35.00
CA ILE A 47 27.14 -2.72 35.42
C ILE A 47 27.04 -1.75 36.60
N GLU A 48 27.55 -2.17 37.76
CA GLU A 48 27.50 -1.43 39.01
C GLU A 48 28.92 -1.06 39.44
N LYS A 49 29.09 0.13 40.02
CA LYS A 49 30.36 0.54 40.63
C LYS A 49 30.21 0.53 42.15
N ILE A 50 30.95 -0.34 42.83
CA ILE A 50 30.92 -0.50 44.28
C ILE A 50 32.34 -0.32 44.81
N ASN A 51 32.56 0.64 45.73
CA ASN A 51 33.86 0.90 46.36
C ASN A 51 35.02 1.02 45.34
N ASN A 52 34.83 1.81 44.29
CA ASN A 52 35.74 1.99 43.16
C ASN A 52 36.01 0.77 42.26
N MET A 53 35.46 -0.41 42.58
CA MET A 53 35.50 -1.57 41.69
C MET A 53 34.25 -1.63 40.83
N THR A 54 34.44 -2.00 39.57
CA THR A 54 33.33 -2.21 38.63
C THR A 54 32.93 -3.68 38.67
N HIS A 55 31.66 -3.95 38.90
CA HIS A 55 31.08 -5.28 38.86
C HIS A 55 30.03 -5.35 37.75
N ALA A 56 30.03 -6.44 37.01
CA ALA A 56 29.03 -6.69 35.98
C ALA A 56 28.19 -7.91 36.37
N SER A 57 26.88 -7.76 36.27
CA SER A 57 25.91 -8.85 36.42
C SER A 57 25.60 -9.43 35.05
N CYS A 58 25.69 -10.75 34.93
CA CYS A 58 25.48 -11.47 33.67
C CYS A 58 24.34 -12.47 33.79
N ALA A 59 23.52 -12.54 32.73
CA ALA A 59 22.60 -13.65 32.50
C ALA A 59 23.28 -14.74 31.67
N ILE A 60 23.05 -15.99 32.04
CA ILE A 60 23.59 -17.16 31.34
C ILE A 60 22.62 -17.52 30.21
N ILE A 61 23.06 -17.37 28.96
CA ILE A 61 22.26 -17.74 27.78
C ILE A 61 22.34 -19.25 27.59
N GLY A 62 23.56 -19.79 27.55
CA GLY A 62 23.80 -21.22 27.45
C GLY A 62 24.80 -21.61 26.37
N HIS A 63 24.75 -22.89 26.01
CA HIS A 63 25.58 -23.51 24.99
C HIS A 63 24.70 -24.30 24.02
N ARG A 64 25.23 -24.61 22.84
CA ARG A 64 24.59 -25.54 21.89
C ARG A 64 25.05 -26.95 22.21
N THR A 65 24.10 -27.87 22.31
CA THR A 65 24.38 -29.32 22.37
C THR A 65 24.78 -29.85 20.99
N GLU A 66 25.34 -31.06 20.91
CA GLU A 66 25.66 -31.72 19.63
C GLU A 66 24.45 -31.86 18.70
N ARG A 67 23.24 -31.98 19.27
CA ARG A 67 21.98 -32.02 18.53
C ARG A 67 21.43 -30.63 18.16
N GLY A 68 22.19 -29.57 18.44
CA GLY A 68 21.84 -28.19 18.09
C GLY A 68 20.82 -27.54 19.02
N PHE A 69 20.47 -28.11 20.17
CA PHE A 69 19.58 -27.44 21.15
C PHE A 69 20.34 -26.46 22.03
N LEU A 70 19.76 -25.29 22.27
CA LEU A 70 20.21 -24.34 23.30
C LEU A 70 19.90 -24.89 24.69
N ARG A 71 20.92 -24.99 25.55
CA ARG A 71 20.79 -25.43 26.95
C ARG A 71 21.63 -24.54 27.87
N GLN A 72 21.07 -24.21 29.03
CA GLN A 72 21.84 -23.63 30.13
C GLN A 72 22.65 -24.72 30.85
N PRO A 73 23.84 -24.39 31.38
CA PRO A 73 24.57 -25.26 32.29
C PRO A 73 23.70 -25.65 33.49
N ARG A 74 23.85 -26.90 33.96
CA ARG A 74 23.11 -27.41 35.12
C ARG A 74 23.80 -27.13 36.45
N THR A 75 25.05 -26.70 36.40
CA THR A 75 25.85 -26.32 37.57
C THR A 75 26.29 -24.86 37.45
N PRO A 76 26.44 -24.12 38.56
CA PRO A 76 26.98 -22.77 38.55
C PRO A 76 28.45 -22.73 38.15
N TYR A 77 28.92 -21.57 37.67
CA TYR A 77 30.36 -21.35 37.49
C TYR A 77 31.11 -21.32 38.82
N SER A 78 32.35 -21.79 38.82
CA SER A 78 33.27 -21.64 39.96
C SER A 78 33.74 -20.18 40.09
N PRO A 79 33.79 -19.61 41.32
CA PRO A 79 34.45 -18.33 41.57
C PRO A 79 35.89 -18.32 41.07
N GLY A 80 36.36 -17.18 40.57
CA GLY A 80 37.69 -17.01 39.98
C GLY A 80 37.80 -17.42 38.50
N THR A 81 36.75 -18.03 37.91
CA THR A 81 36.75 -18.34 36.47
C THR A 81 36.86 -17.06 35.64
N LYS A 82 37.71 -17.09 34.60
CA LYS A 82 37.93 -15.95 33.71
C LYS A 82 36.74 -15.71 32.79
N VAL A 83 36.41 -14.44 32.57
CA VAL A 83 35.37 -13.97 31.65
C VAL A 83 36.06 -13.28 30.48
N SER A 84 35.67 -13.59 29.25
CA SER A 84 36.23 -12.98 28.02
C SER A 84 35.10 -12.43 27.14
N ILE A 85 35.40 -11.50 26.23
CA ILE A 85 34.42 -11.09 25.19
C ILE A 85 34.14 -12.30 24.28
N ALA A 86 32.86 -12.56 24.00
CA ALA A 86 32.46 -13.65 23.13
C ALA A 86 32.83 -13.37 21.67
N ASP A 87 33.32 -14.41 20.98
CA ASP A 87 33.56 -14.36 19.53
C ASP A 87 32.24 -14.28 18.73
N ASP A 88 32.28 -13.59 17.59
CA ASP A 88 31.13 -13.40 16.72
C ASP A 88 30.51 -14.73 16.23
N ASN A 89 31.32 -15.78 16.00
CA ASN A 89 30.82 -17.09 15.60
C ASN A 89 30.12 -17.82 16.75
N LEU A 90 30.65 -17.68 17.97
CA LEU A 90 30.00 -18.22 19.17
C LEU A 90 28.62 -17.57 19.37
N ILE A 91 28.56 -16.24 19.26
CA ILE A 91 27.30 -15.47 19.34
C ILE A 91 26.30 -15.94 18.28
N LYS A 92 26.71 -15.98 17.01
CA LYS A 92 25.84 -16.37 15.90
C LYS A 92 25.31 -17.80 16.05
N ASN A 93 26.17 -18.74 16.42
CA ASN A 93 25.81 -20.15 16.61
C ASN A 93 24.81 -20.33 17.77
N ILE A 94 25.09 -19.73 18.92
CA ILE A 94 24.26 -19.91 20.10
C ILE A 94 22.91 -19.20 19.95
N LEU A 95 22.87 -17.99 19.39
CA LEU A 95 21.62 -17.23 19.19
C LEU A 95 20.79 -17.67 17.97
N ASP A 96 21.25 -18.67 17.20
CA ASP A 96 20.63 -19.11 15.93
C ASP A 96 20.52 -17.97 14.90
N LEU A 97 21.54 -17.12 14.81
CA LEU A 97 21.58 -16.06 13.81
C LEU A 97 22.08 -16.63 12.49
N ARG A 98 21.20 -16.70 11.50
CA ARG A 98 21.53 -17.26 10.19
C ARG A 98 22.46 -16.34 9.40
N MET A 99 23.16 -16.94 8.45
CA MET A 99 23.89 -16.19 7.42
C MET A 99 22.93 -15.53 6.42
N ASN A 100 21.81 -16.21 6.10
CA ASN A 100 20.79 -15.76 5.15
C ASN A 100 19.39 -15.85 5.78
N GLY A 101 18.53 -14.87 5.53
CA GLY A 101 17.17 -14.80 6.07
C GLY A 101 16.59 -13.40 5.99
N ILE A 102 15.60 -13.08 6.83
CA ILE A 102 15.05 -11.73 6.95
C ILE A 102 16.05 -10.86 7.70
N TYR A 103 16.77 -10.00 6.98
CA TYR A 103 17.73 -9.08 7.56
C TYR A 103 17.04 -7.87 8.21
N VAL A 104 16.87 -7.92 9.54
CA VAL A 104 16.18 -6.86 10.29
C VAL A 104 17.10 -5.71 10.71
N GLY A 105 18.40 -5.95 10.85
CA GLY A 105 19.31 -5.00 11.46
C GLY A 105 20.55 -5.66 12.05
N LYS A 106 21.23 -4.97 12.96
CA LYS A 106 22.39 -5.52 13.66
C LYS A 106 22.09 -5.76 15.13
N LEU A 107 22.75 -6.73 15.75
CA LEU A 107 22.71 -6.88 17.21
C LEU A 107 23.17 -5.58 17.86
N GLN A 108 22.46 -5.15 18.89
CA GLN A 108 22.78 -3.92 19.61
C GLN A 108 24.22 -3.96 20.13
N GLY A 109 25.00 -2.93 19.77
CA GLY A 109 26.39 -2.79 20.21
C GLY A 109 27.40 -3.71 19.50
N LYS A 110 26.97 -4.49 18.50
CA LYS A 110 27.85 -5.41 17.75
C LYS A 110 27.70 -5.22 16.24
N ASN A 111 28.77 -5.48 15.49
CA ASN A 111 28.73 -5.49 14.03
C ASN A 111 28.20 -6.82 13.45
N ILE A 112 27.25 -7.45 14.14
CA ILE A 112 26.69 -8.76 13.76
C ILE A 112 25.31 -8.55 13.15
N LYS A 113 25.12 -9.02 11.92
CA LYS A 113 23.83 -8.98 11.23
C LYS A 113 22.83 -9.94 11.90
N ALA A 114 21.66 -9.44 12.25
CA ALA A 114 20.55 -10.23 12.76
C ALA A 114 19.67 -10.68 11.57
N HIS A 115 19.90 -11.89 11.07
CA HIS A 115 19.01 -12.54 10.12
C HIS A 115 18.05 -13.46 10.86
N LEU A 116 16.76 -13.23 10.69
CA LEU A 116 15.70 -14.07 11.25
C LEU A 116 15.27 -15.12 10.23
N ASP A 117 14.88 -16.30 10.70
CA ASP A 117 14.37 -17.37 9.83
C ASP A 117 12.99 -16.97 9.25
N PRO A 118 12.86 -16.81 7.92
CA PRO A 118 11.57 -16.50 7.29
C PRO A 118 10.52 -17.58 7.59
N LYS A 119 10.92 -18.86 7.65
CA LYS A 119 10.00 -19.98 7.92
C LYS A 119 9.46 -19.89 9.34
N LYS A 120 10.30 -19.60 10.35
CA LYS A 120 9.84 -19.38 11.73
C LYS A 120 8.88 -18.19 11.79
N LEU A 121 9.25 -17.04 11.21
CA LEU A 121 8.42 -15.83 11.26
C LEU A 121 7.06 -15.99 10.57
N ILE A 122 7.02 -16.63 9.40
CA ILE A 122 5.77 -16.82 8.66
C ILE A 122 4.92 -17.90 9.36
N THR A 123 5.50 -19.07 9.65
CA THR A 123 4.71 -20.21 10.14
C THR A 123 4.33 -20.11 11.62
N LYS A 124 5.12 -19.44 12.45
CA LYS A 124 4.79 -19.22 13.88
C LYS A 124 4.00 -17.94 14.13
N HIS A 125 3.66 -17.19 13.08
CA HIS A 125 3.04 -15.87 13.18
C HIS A 125 3.95 -14.85 13.88
N LEU A 126 3.67 -13.57 13.65
CA LEU A 126 4.46 -12.45 14.15
C LEU A 126 3.54 -11.43 14.82
N ALA A 127 3.98 -10.83 15.93
CA ALA A 127 3.41 -9.55 16.37
C ALA A 127 4.46 -8.44 16.36
N VAL A 128 4.09 -7.26 15.88
CA VAL A 128 4.93 -6.05 15.95
C VAL A 128 4.23 -5.03 16.84
N LEU A 129 4.83 -4.77 18.00
CA LEU A 129 4.18 -4.08 19.12
C LEU A 129 4.99 -2.85 19.52
N ALA A 130 4.37 -1.68 19.55
CA ALA A 130 5.09 -0.42 19.75
C ALA A 130 4.15 0.74 20.09
N LYS A 131 4.54 1.71 20.92
CA LYS A 131 3.76 2.95 21.05
C LYS A 131 3.76 3.74 19.72
N SER A 132 2.82 4.69 19.59
CA SER A 132 2.80 5.61 18.44
C SER A 132 4.14 6.38 18.31
N GLY A 133 4.65 6.49 17.08
CA GLY A 133 5.92 7.17 16.80
C GLY A 133 7.19 6.37 17.12
N ALA A 134 7.10 5.15 17.66
CA ALA A 134 8.29 4.34 17.99
C ALA A 134 8.95 3.64 16.79
N GLY A 135 8.41 3.78 15.58
CA GLY A 135 8.97 3.19 14.35
C GLY A 135 8.34 1.87 13.90
N LYS A 136 7.11 1.58 14.36
CA LYS A 136 6.35 0.36 14.02
C LYS A 136 6.26 0.07 12.51
N SER A 137 5.65 0.99 11.75
CA SER A 137 5.48 0.86 10.29
C SER A 137 6.84 0.90 9.55
N TYR A 138 7.87 1.50 10.16
CA TYR A 138 9.24 1.49 9.63
C TYR A 138 9.87 0.10 9.74
N ALA A 139 9.78 -0.53 10.93
CA ALA A 139 10.23 -1.90 11.18
C ALA A 139 9.50 -2.92 10.31
N VAL A 140 8.18 -2.78 10.17
CA VAL A 140 7.37 -3.60 9.25
C VAL A 140 7.84 -3.39 7.81
N GLY A 141 8.13 -2.15 7.41
CA GLY A 141 8.71 -1.83 6.10
C GLY A 141 10.03 -2.57 5.83
N VAL A 142 10.92 -2.68 6.82
CA VAL A 142 12.16 -3.48 6.72
C VAL A 142 11.84 -4.95 6.48
N ILE A 143 10.89 -5.53 7.20
CA ILE A 143 10.50 -6.94 7.04
C ILE A 143 9.87 -7.18 5.67
N LEU A 144 9.01 -6.26 5.21
CA LEU A 144 8.36 -6.31 3.90
C LEU A 144 9.37 -6.35 2.75
N GLU A 145 10.41 -5.52 2.82
CA GLU A 145 11.49 -5.51 1.83
C GLU A 145 12.16 -6.89 1.69
N GLU A 146 12.46 -7.53 2.82
CA GLU A 146 13.09 -8.85 2.84
C GLU A 146 12.14 -9.95 2.35
N LEU A 147 10.86 -9.91 2.75
CA LEU A 147 9.85 -10.87 2.28
C LEU A 147 9.66 -10.77 0.76
N LEU A 148 9.64 -9.55 0.22
CA LEU A 148 9.54 -9.30 -1.21
C LEU A 148 10.78 -9.74 -1.98
N ASP A 149 11.97 -9.57 -1.40
CA ASP A 149 13.22 -10.08 -1.96
C ASP A 149 13.25 -11.62 -2.00
N LEU A 150 12.63 -12.27 -1.01
CA LEU A 150 12.44 -13.72 -0.97
C LEU A 150 11.27 -14.24 -1.83
N GLY A 151 10.51 -13.35 -2.48
CA GLY A 151 9.38 -13.74 -3.33
C GLY A 151 8.14 -14.21 -2.56
N VAL A 152 8.03 -13.91 -1.27
CA VAL A 152 6.87 -14.29 -0.45
C VAL A 152 5.66 -13.43 -0.83
N PRO A 153 4.49 -14.01 -1.13
CA PRO A 153 3.23 -13.26 -1.25
C PRO A 153 2.88 -12.58 0.07
N VAL A 154 2.61 -11.28 0.04
CA VAL A 154 2.21 -10.52 1.23
C VAL A 154 0.89 -9.78 0.96
N VAL A 155 -0.05 -9.86 1.89
CA VAL A 155 -1.28 -9.05 1.87
C VAL A 155 -1.32 -8.19 3.12
N ILE A 156 -1.53 -6.88 2.98
CA ILE A 156 -1.61 -5.94 4.11
C ILE A 156 -3.02 -5.33 4.17
N ILE A 157 -3.62 -5.37 5.35
CA ILE A 157 -4.76 -4.53 5.71
C ILE A 157 -4.22 -3.21 6.26
N ASP A 158 -4.39 -2.12 5.50
CA ASP A 158 -3.80 -0.81 5.78
C ASP A 158 -4.88 0.26 6.07
N PRO A 159 -5.18 0.55 7.34
CA PRO A 159 -6.16 1.56 7.74
C PRO A 159 -5.76 3.00 7.35
N HIS A 160 -4.47 3.27 7.17
CA HIS A 160 -3.94 4.64 7.07
C HIS A 160 -3.29 4.97 5.72
N GLY A 161 -2.98 3.97 4.90
CA GLY A 161 -2.35 4.15 3.59
C GLY A 161 -0.85 4.43 3.67
N GLU A 162 -0.14 3.89 4.68
CA GLU A 162 1.27 4.17 4.94
C GLU A 162 2.23 3.35 4.08
N TYR A 163 1.80 2.16 3.65
CA TYR A 163 2.70 1.18 3.02
C TYR A 163 2.90 1.41 1.51
N SER A 164 2.03 2.17 0.85
CA SER A 164 2.11 2.42 -0.61
C SER A 164 3.38 3.17 -1.04
N SER A 165 4.08 3.79 -0.09
CA SER A 165 5.37 4.48 -0.28
C SER A 165 6.52 3.55 -0.69
N ILE A 166 6.42 2.25 -0.39
CA ILE A 166 7.43 1.21 -0.72
C ILE A 166 7.71 1.11 -2.22
N LYS A 167 6.82 1.63 -3.06
CA LYS A 167 6.99 1.72 -4.52
C LYS A 167 8.15 2.62 -4.95
N ASN A 168 8.63 3.50 -4.08
CA ASN A 168 9.73 4.39 -4.38
C ASN A 168 11.03 3.92 -3.70
N PRO A 169 12.20 4.07 -4.33
CA PRO A 169 13.48 3.83 -3.67
C PRO A 169 13.72 4.87 -2.56
N ASN A 170 14.47 4.51 -1.53
CA ASN A 170 14.82 5.47 -0.48
C ASN A 170 15.84 6.50 -0.99
N THR A 171 15.48 7.78 -0.92
CA THR A 171 16.33 8.92 -1.32
C THR A 171 16.64 9.88 -0.16
N ASN A 172 16.30 9.51 1.07
CA ASN A 172 16.54 10.35 2.24
C ASN A 172 18.03 10.32 2.61
N LYS A 173 18.73 11.45 2.43
CA LYS A 173 20.19 11.55 2.69
C LYS A 173 20.59 11.03 4.07
N LYS A 174 19.83 11.38 5.12
CA LYS A 174 20.12 10.95 6.49
C LYS A 174 20.08 9.44 6.68
N GLU A 175 19.32 8.73 5.86
CA GLU A 175 19.22 7.27 5.90
C GLU A 175 20.21 6.61 4.93
N THR A 176 20.42 7.20 3.75
CA THR A 176 21.35 6.67 2.76
C THR A 176 22.80 6.65 3.26
N ASP A 177 23.17 7.56 4.17
CA ASP A 177 24.50 7.57 4.81
C ASP A 177 24.76 6.28 5.63
N TYR A 178 23.72 5.58 6.06
CA TYR A 178 23.83 4.31 6.79
C TYR A 178 23.78 3.07 5.89
N PHE A 179 23.68 3.22 4.57
CA PHE A 179 23.58 2.07 3.65
C PHE A 179 24.82 1.19 3.68
N GLU A 180 26.00 1.80 3.66
CA GLU A 180 27.26 1.07 3.78
C GLU A 180 27.34 0.37 5.14
N HIS A 181 26.94 1.06 6.21
CA HIS A 181 26.90 0.48 7.55
C HIS A 181 26.08 -0.81 7.58
N TYR A 182 24.89 -0.85 6.97
CA TYR A 182 24.04 -2.05 6.93
C TYR A 182 24.34 -3.00 5.74
N GLY A 183 25.18 -2.58 4.80
CA GLY A 183 25.48 -3.33 3.57
C GLY A 183 24.24 -3.52 2.70
N ILE A 184 23.48 -2.45 2.45
CA ILE A 184 22.27 -2.43 1.62
C ILE A 184 22.32 -1.29 0.60
N THR A 185 21.39 -1.27 -0.35
CA THR A 185 21.25 -0.19 -1.33
C THR A 185 19.78 0.20 -1.50
N ALA A 186 19.53 1.39 -2.07
CA ALA A 186 18.18 1.82 -2.39
C ALA A 186 17.50 0.85 -3.37
N LYS A 187 16.22 0.57 -3.14
CA LYS A 187 15.41 -0.32 -3.98
C LYS A 187 13.95 0.08 -3.99
N SER A 188 13.36 0.07 -5.18
CA SER A 188 11.92 0.21 -5.40
C SER A 188 11.26 -1.17 -5.43
N TYR A 189 10.05 -1.26 -4.89
CA TYR A 189 9.22 -2.46 -4.97
C TYR A 189 7.92 -2.23 -5.74
N GLY A 190 7.84 -1.15 -6.53
CA GLY A 190 6.58 -0.78 -7.18
C GLY A 190 6.09 -1.81 -8.18
N GLU A 191 6.97 -2.62 -8.78
CA GLU A 191 6.62 -3.66 -9.76
C GLU A 191 5.94 -4.86 -9.10
N LYS A 192 6.23 -5.03 -7.80
CA LYS A 192 5.69 -6.06 -6.93
C LYS A 192 4.46 -5.56 -6.17
N LEU A 193 4.06 -4.29 -6.33
CA LEU A 193 2.98 -3.69 -5.55
C LEU A 193 1.67 -3.70 -6.33
N MET A 194 0.64 -4.29 -5.72
CA MET A 194 -0.76 -4.12 -6.12
C MET A 194 -1.52 -3.42 -5.00
N GLU A 195 -2.21 -2.33 -5.32
CA GLU A 195 -3.00 -1.59 -4.32
C GLU A 195 -4.48 -1.61 -4.71
N PHE A 196 -5.31 -2.10 -3.78
CA PHE A 196 -6.76 -2.00 -3.81
C PHE A 196 -7.23 -1.05 -2.71
N ALA A 197 -8.28 -0.30 -2.95
CA ALA A 197 -8.86 0.61 -1.99
C ALA A 197 -10.38 0.45 -1.90
N VAL A 198 -10.88 0.66 -0.69
CA VAL A 198 -12.32 0.75 -0.42
C VAL A 198 -12.87 2.09 -0.91
N ASN A 199 -12.16 3.18 -0.62
CA ASN A 199 -12.52 4.51 -1.09
C ASN A 199 -11.53 5.00 -2.15
N THR A 200 -11.90 4.84 -3.42
CA THR A 200 -11.01 5.22 -4.53
C THR A 200 -11.07 6.71 -4.90
N SER A 201 -11.99 7.49 -4.32
CA SER A 201 -12.01 8.95 -4.48
C SER A 201 -10.85 9.60 -3.74
N ILE A 202 -10.37 8.97 -2.67
CA ILE A 202 -9.20 9.39 -1.89
C ILE A 202 -7.93 8.69 -2.37
N ASN A 203 -8.02 7.41 -2.72
CA ASN A 203 -6.89 6.57 -3.11
C ASN A 203 -6.89 6.35 -4.63
N ILE A 204 -6.48 7.39 -5.36
CA ILE A 204 -6.66 7.53 -6.82
C ILE A 204 -5.85 6.52 -7.63
N ASP A 205 -4.68 6.17 -7.11
CA ASP A 205 -3.78 5.18 -7.69
C ASP A 205 -4.23 3.73 -7.47
N ALA A 206 -5.20 3.51 -6.58
CA ALA A 206 -5.63 2.19 -6.16
C ALA A 206 -6.84 1.69 -6.97
N HIS A 207 -6.88 0.36 -7.17
CA HIS A 207 -8.01 -0.32 -7.77
C HIS A 207 -9.17 -0.36 -6.79
N GLN A 208 -10.41 -0.34 -7.28
CA GLN A 208 -11.53 -0.60 -6.38
C GLN A 208 -11.52 -2.09 -6.03
N ILE A 209 -11.54 -2.41 -4.73
CA ILE A 209 -11.78 -3.79 -4.31
C ILE A 209 -13.24 -4.15 -4.57
N ARG A 210 -13.48 -5.33 -5.13
CA ARG A 210 -14.84 -5.88 -5.29
C ARG A 210 -14.99 -7.16 -4.47
N LEU A 211 -16.02 -7.19 -3.64
CA LEU A 211 -16.37 -8.31 -2.78
C LEU A 211 -17.52 -9.10 -3.38
N LYS A 212 -17.58 -10.39 -3.06
CA LYS A 212 -18.66 -11.25 -3.51
C LYS A 212 -19.95 -10.92 -2.76
N ILE A 213 -21.07 -10.82 -3.48
CA ILE A 213 -22.40 -10.78 -2.84
C ILE A 213 -22.63 -12.13 -2.13
N PRO A 214 -22.84 -12.14 -0.80
CA PRO A 214 -23.10 -13.38 -0.07
C PRO A 214 -24.41 -14.02 -0.54
N ASN A 215 -24.33 -15.22 -1.08
CA ASN A 215 -25.47 -15.92 -1.69
C ASN A 215 -26.12 -16.94 -0.73
N ASN A 216 -25.99 -16.74 0.59
CA ASN A 216 -26.65 -17.56 1.60
C ASN A 216 -26.99 -16.70 2.83
N PRO A 217 -28.03 -17.07 3.60
CA PRO A 217 -28.51 -16.24 4.71
C PRO A 217 -27.47 -15.98 5.80
N PHE A 218 -26.64 -16.98 6.13
CA PHE A 218 -25.68 -16.89 7.23
C PHE A 218 -24.54 -15.92 6.90
N SER A 219 -23.92 -16.09 5.73
CA SER A 219 -22.85 -15.20 5.25
C SER A 219 -23.37 -13.78 5.02
N LEU A 220 -24.61 -13.62 4.55
CA LEU A 220 -25.21 -12.30 4.39
C LEU A 220 -25.44 -11.64 5.75
N THR A 221 -25.96 -12.38 6.73
CA THR A 221 -26.14 -11.90 8.12
C THR A 221 -24.83 -11.40 8.72
N GLU A 222 -23.73 -12.11 8.52
CA GLU A 222 -22.40 -11.68 9.00
C GLU A 222 -21.83 -10.47 8.24
N THR A 223 -22.36 -10.16 7.06
CA THR A 223 -21.94 -9.02 6.23
C THR A 223 -22.70 -7.74 6.58
N LEU A 224 -23.90 -7.87 7.17
CA LEU A 224 -24.73 -6.72 7.52
C LEU A 224 -23.98 -5.72 8.42
N PRO A 225 -24.23 -4.41 8.27
CA PRO A 225 -23.61 -3.37 9.09
C PRO A 225 -23.87 -3.58 10.60
N PHE A 226 -24.99 -4.18 10.98
CA PHE A 226 -25.40 -4.37 12.36
C PHE A 226 -25.53 -5.85 12.74
N LYS A 227 -25.63 -6.12 14.05
CA LYS A 227 -25.94 -7.45 14.59
C LYS A 227 -27.44 -7.73 14.43
N ALA A 228 -27.79 -8.66 13.56
CA ALA A 228 -29.18 -9.03 13.32
C ALA A 228 -29.79 -9.77 14.53
N THR A 229 -31.04 -9.42 14.87
CA THR A 229 -31.88 -10.12 15.85
C THR A 229 -32.39 -11.45 15.30
N ASP A 230 -32.93 -12.33 16.16
CA ASP A 230 -33.44 -13.63 15.71
C ASP A 230 -34.61 -13.49 14.72
N ALA A 231 -35.50 -12.51 14.93
CA ALA A 231 -36.57 -12.19 13.99
C ALA A 231 -36.02 -11.73 12.62
N GLN A 232 -34.96 -10.91 12.61
CA GLN A 232 -34.30 -10.47 11.38
C GLN A 232 -33.57 -11.61 10.68
N ARG A 233 -32.93 -12.51 11.43
CA ARG A 233 -32.27 -13.71 10.90
C ARG A 233 -33.27 -14.66 10.27
N GLY A 234 -34.39 -14.92 10.95
CA GLY A 234 -35.47 -15.75 10.42
C GLY A 234 -36.07 -15.19 9.13
N LEU A 235 -36.35 -13.89 9.09
CA LEU A 235 -36.83 -13.23 7.88
C LEU A 235 -35.83 -13.33 6.73
N LEU A 236 -34.55 -13.00 6.99
CA LEU A 236 -33.51 -13.06 5.97
C LEU A 236 -33.30 -14.49 5.47
N TYR A 237 -33.41 -15.50 6.34
CA TYR A 237 -33.34 -16.91 5.98
C TYR A 237 -34.40 -17.29 4.96
N THR A 238 -35.67 -16.97 5.23
CA THR A 238 -36.78 -17.26 4.32
C THR A 238 -36.61 -16.57 2.98
N VAL A 239 -36.38 -15.25 3.00
CA VAL A 239 -36.31 -14.43 1.78
C VAL A 239 -35.11 -14.80 0.90
N VAL A 240 -33.92 -14.97 1.51
CA VAL A 240 -32.72 -15.29 0.74
C VAL A 240 -32.80 -16.70 0.17
N ASN A 241 -33.28 -17.68 0.91
CA ASN A 241 -33.40 -19.04 0.38
C ASN A 241 -34.40 -19.11 -0.78
N ASP A 242 -35.56 -18.46 -0.67
CA ASP A 242 -36.52 -18.38 -1.77
C ASP A 242 -35.91 -17.72 -3.02
N LEU A 243 -35.21 -16.59 -2.87
CA LEU A 243 -34.52 -15.94 -3.99
C LEU A 243 -33.45 -16.84 -4.64
N VAL A 244 -32.65 -17.51 -3.82
CA VAL A 244 -31.61 -18.43 -4.29
C VAL A 244 -32.21 -19.66 -4.97
N GLU A 245 -33.31 -20.20 -4.46
CA GLU A 245 -34.00 -21.37 -5.04
C GLU A 245 -34.65 -21.01 -6.38
N ARG A 246 -35.25 -19.81 -6.50
CA ARG A 246 -35.86 -19.33 -7.75
C ARG A 246 -34.85 -18.93 -8.82
N LYS A 247 -33.76 -18.27 -8.45
CA LYS A 247 -32.85 -17.60 -9.41
C LYS A 247 -31.40 -18.08 -9.37
N GLY A 248 -31.03 -18.91 -8.41
CA GLY A 248 -29.65 -19.33 -8.15
C GLY A 248 -28.78 -18.25 -7.50
N ARG A 249 -28.97 -16.97 -7.87
CA ARG A 249 -28.29 -15.79 -7.33
C ARG A 249 -29.22 -14.58 -7.32
N PHE A 250 -28.90 -13.58 -6.51
CA PHE A 250 -29.64 -12.32 -6.43
C PHE A 250 -28.71 -11.10 -6.32
N GLU A 251 -29.19 -9.95 -6.78
CA GLU A 251 -28.60 -8.64 -6.53
C GLU A 251 -29.24 -7.99 -5.28
N PHE A 252 -28.57 -6.99 -4.69
CA PHE A 252 -29.09 -6.34 -3.47
C PHE A 252 -30.42 -5.62 -3.69
N ASP A 253 -30.66 -5.04 -4.87
CA ASP A 253 -31.93 -4.38 -5.20
C ASP A 253 -33.09 -5.38 -5.23
N GLU A 254 -32.87 -6.60 -5.71
CA GLU A 254 -33.85 -7.68 -5.72
C GLU A 254 -34.18 -8.13 -4.31
N LEU A 255 -33.17 -8.30 -3.46
CA LEU A 255 -33.36 -8.65 -2.05
C LEU A 255 -34.14 -7.56 -1.30
N ILE A 256 -33.85 -6.29 -1.57
CA ILE A 256 -34.60 -5.17 -0.97
C ILE A 256 -36.06 -5.22 -1.38
N LYS A 257 -36.37 -5.42 -2.67
CA LYS A 257 -37.75 -5.53 -3.17
C LYS A 257 -38.51 -6.67 -2.50
N GLU A 258 -37.89 -7.84 -2.34
CA GLU A 258 -38.52 -8.99 -1.69
C GLU A 258 -38.76 -8.75 -0.19
N LEU A 259 -37.81 -8.08 0.48
CA LEU A 259 -37.99 -7.66 1.88
C LEU A 259 -39.11 -6.62 2.04
N GLU A 260 -39.30 -5.71 1.08
CA GLU A 260 -40.37 -4.71 1.09
C GLU A 260 -41.76 -5.35 1.04
N ILE A 261 -41.91 -6.44 0.29
CA ILE A 261 -43.16 -7.21 0.17
C ILE A 261 -43.52 -7.91 1.49
N SER A 262 -42.54 -8.40 2.24
CA SER A 262 -42.77 -9.09 3.52
C SER A 262 -43.56 -8.22 4.52
N GLU A 263 -44.55 -8.81 5.20
CA GLU A 263 -45.34 -8.11 6.23
C GLU A 263 -44.58 -7.89 7.56
N SER A 264 -43.45 -8.56 7.76
CA SER A 264 -42.67 -8.45 8.99
C SER A 264 -42.06 -7.07 9.19
N THR A 265 -42.25 -6.49 10.39
CA THR A 265 -41.64 -5.20 10.78
C THR A 265 -40.11 -5.26 10.89
N ALA A 266 -39.53 -6.46 10.99
CA ALA A 266 -38.09 -6.67 11.03
C ALA A 266 -37.36 -6.25 9.73
N LYS A 267 -38.11 -6.09 8.62
CA LYS A 267 -37.58 -5.75 7.29
C LYS A 267 -36.83 -4.42 7.22
N TRP A 268 -37.30 -3.40 7.94
CA TRP A 268 -36.81 -2.03 7.74
C TRP A 268 -35.32 -1.86 8.05
N ARG A 269 -34.86 -2.49 9.14
CA ARG A 269 -33.43 -2.41 9.50
C ARG A 269 -32.56 -3.21 8.54
N LEU A 270 -33.06 -4.35 8.04
CA LEU A 270 -32.40 -5.17 7.01
C LEU A 270 -32.26 -4.38 5.71
N ILE A 271 -33.36 -3.80 5.20
CA ILE A 271 -33.37 -2.97 3.99
C ILE A 271 -32.34 -1.85 4.12
N GLY A 272 -32.37 -1.06 5.21
CA GLY A 272 -31.40 0.03 5.39
C GLY A 272 -29.94 -0.45 5.45
N GLY A 273 -29.68 -1.63 6.02
CA GLY A 273 -28.33 -2.20 6.03
C GLY A 273 -27.89 -2.72 4.66
N ILE A 274 -28.77 -3.36 3.91
CA ILE A 274 -28.48 -3.86 2.56
C ILE A 274 -28.28 -2.69 1.60
N GLN A 275 -29.10 -1.64 1.70
CA GLN A 275 -28.90 -0.38 0.97
C GLN A 275 -27.54 0.25 1.28
N GLN A 276 -27.09 0.25 2.54
CA GLN A 276 -25.76 0.74 2.91
C GLN A 276 -24.65 -0.10 2.24
N LEU A 277 -24.81 -1.42 2.16
CA LEU A 277 -23.86 -2.30 1.45
C LEU A 277 -23.86 -2.03 -0.06
N GLU A 278 -25.03 -1.85 -0.67
CA GLU A 278 -25.18 -1.52 -2.09
C GLU A 278 -24.53 -0.18 -2.43
N GLN A 279 -24.83 0.87 -1.65
CA GLN A 279 -24.29 2.22 -1.83
C GLN A 279 -22.77 2.29 -1.64
N SER A 280 -22.16 1.33 -0.93
CA SER A 280 -20.71 1.23 -0.83
C SER A 280 -20.05 0.96 -2.20
N GLY A 281 -20.78 0.37 -3.15
CA GLY A 281 -20.28 -0.01 -4.46
C GLY A 281 -19.19 -1.09 -4.43
N LEU A 282 -18.99 -1.78 -3.29
CA LEU A 282 -17.96 -2.81 -3.14
C LEU A 282 -18.45 -4.20 -3.54
N PHE A 283 -19.74 -4.49 -3.42
CA PHE A 283 -20.25 -5.85 -3.64
C PHE A 283 -20.65 -6.06 -5.10
N SER A 284 -20.30 -7.22 -5.65
CA SER A 284 -20.57 -7.58 -7.04
C SER A 284 -20.58 -9.09 -7.24
N HIS A 285 -21.30 -9.58 -8.25
CA HIS A 285 -21.13 -10.94 -8.77
C HIS A 285 -19.81 -11.16 -9.52
N ASN A 286 -19.09 -10.09 -9.86
CA ASN A 286 -17.74 -10.15 -10.41
C ASN A 286 -16.75 -9.59 -9.35
N PRO A 287 -16.48 -10.36 -8.27
CA PRO A 287 -15.55 -9.93 -7.24
C PRO A 287 -14.12 -9.88 -7.77
N THR A 288 -13.25 -9.15 -7.07
CA THR A 288 -11.82 -9.19 -7.33
C THR A 288 -11.33 -10.63 -7.14
N PRO A 289 -10.75 -11.27 -8.17
CA PRO A 289 -10.26 -12.63 -8.05
C PRO A 289 -9.22 -12.77 -6.94
N ILE A 290 -9.31 -13.82 -6.12
CA ILE A 290 -8.38 -14.01 -5.00
C ILE A 290 -6.93 -14.19 -5.47
N ASN A 291 -6.73 -14.72 -6.68
CA ASN A 291 -5.43 -14.83 -7.34
C ASN A 291 -4.87 -13.48 -7.80
N GLU A 292 -5.66 -12.40 -7.86
CA GLU A 292 -5.16 -11.03 -8.04
C GLU A 292 -4.66 -10.43 -6.73
N ILE A 293 -5.23 -10.89 -5.61
CA ILE A 293 -4.89 -10.45 -4.25
C ILE A 293 -3.66 -11.19 -3.74
N VAL A 294 -3.50 -12.48 -4.03
CA VAL A 294 -2.38 -13.29 -3.54
C VAL A 294 -1.60 -13.85 -4.73
N LYS A 295 -0.43 -13.24 -5.02
CA LYS A 295 0.50 -13.70 -6.06
C LYS A 295 1.93 -13.87 -5.52
N PRO A 296 2.68 -14.87 -6.01
CA PRO A 296 4.11 -15.01 -5.73
C PRO A 296 4.89 -13.71 -5.96
N GLY A 297 5.68 -13.30 -4.96
CA GLY A 297 6.49 -12.09 -5.00
C GLY A 297 5.73 -10.77 -5.05
N GLN A 298 4.40 -10.77 -4.86
CA GLN A 298 3.57 -9.57 -4.84
C GLN A 298 3.27 -9.13 -3.40
N LEU A 299 3.38 -7.83 -3.15
CA LEU A 299 2.76 -7.15 -2.03
C LEU A 299 1.41 -6.59 -2.50
N THR A 300 0.34 -7.05 -1.87
CA THR A 300 -1.00 -6.50 -2.04
C THR A 300 -1.37 -5.64 -0.83
N ILE A 301 -1.70 -4.38 -1.07
CA ILE A 301 -2.21 -3.46 -0.04
C ILE A 301 -3.71 -3.32 -0.21
N ILE A 302 -4.47 -3.59 0.85
CA ILE A 302 -5.88 -3.26 0.99
C ILE A 302 -5.97 -1.95 1.77
N ASN A 303 -6.05 -0.84 1.04
CA ASN A 303 -6.04 0.50 1.58
C ASN A 303 -7.46 0.93 2.00
N PHE A 304 -7.61 1.18 3.29
CA PHE A 304 -8.84 1.56 3.94
C PHE A 304 -8.94 3.05 4.26
N ARG A 305 -7.96 3.85 3.84
CA ARG A 305 -7.95 5.29 4.06
C ARG A 305 -9.24 5.93 3.53
N GLY A 306 -10.01 6.53 4.44
CA GLY A 306 -11.28 7.18 4.12
C GLY A 306 -12.50 6.26 4.08
N ALA A 307 -12.37 5.01 4.53
CA ALA A 307 -13.49 4.12 4.82
C ALA A 307 -13.88 4.20 6.30
N SER A 308 -15.17 4.08 6.63
CA SER A 308 -15.63 3.97 8.01
C SER A 308 -15.13 2.68 8.65
N GLN A 309 -14.87 2.71 9.97
CA GLN A 309 -14.39 1.55 10.73
C GLN A 309 -15.25 0.30 10.48
N GLU A 310 -16.58 0.45 10.50
CA GLU A 310 -17.54 -0.62 10.20
C GLU A 310 -17.33 -1.24 8.81
N LEU A 311 -17.10 -0.42 7.77
CA LEU A 311 -16.86 -0.91 6.42
C LEU A 311 -15.50 -1.61 6.31
N GLN A 312 -14.48 -1.10 7.00
CA GLN A 312 -13.17 -1.76 7.06
C GLN A 312 -13.28 -3.16 7.64
N GLU A 313 -14.03 -3.34 8.73
CA GLU A 313 -14.26 -4.65 9.35
C GLU A 313 -15.02 -5.62 8.43
N ILE A 314 -16.04 -5.14 7.72
CA ILE A 314 -16.80 -5.96 6.75
C ILE A 314 -15.88 -6.44 5.63
N VAL A 315 -15.09 -5.52 5.06
CA VAL A 315 -14.17 -5.83 3.97
C VAL A 315 -13.07 -6.76 4.44
N ALA A 316 -12.46 -6.49 5.60
CA ALA A 316 -11.47 -7.38 6.20
C ALA A 316 -12.06 -8.77 6.44
N ARG A 317 -13.24 -8.90 7.06
CA ARG A 317 -13.88 -10.21 7.27
C ARG A 317 -14.03 -10.96 5.95
N SER A 318 -14.60 -10.34 4.92
CA SER A 318 -14.85 -10.98 3.62
C SER A 318 -13.55 -11.46 2.99
N LEU A 319 -12.56 -10.57 2.86
CA LEU A 319 -11.27 -10.89 2.24
C LEU A 319 -10.50 -11.97 2.99
N LEU A 320 -10.45 -11.89 4.31
CA LEU A 320 -9.75 -12.87 5.13
C LEU A 320 -10.42 -14.24 5.10
N THR A 321 -11.76 -14.27 4.99
CA THR A 321 -12.50 -15.52 4.84
C THR A 321 -12.19 -16.17 3.50
N ASP A 322 -12.34 -15.41 2.42
CA ASP A 322 -12.07 -15.90 1.07
C ASP A 322 -10.62 -16.38 0.92
N MET A 323 -9.66 -15.62 1.47
CA MET A 323 -8.25 -15.98 1.44
C MET A 323 -7.97 -17.26 2.24
N PHE A 324 -8.56 -17.40 3.44
CA PHE A 324 -8.30 -18.58 4.28
C PHE A 324 -8.90 -19.85 3.66
N GLU A 325 -10.14 -19.78 3.16
CA GLU A 325 -10.79 -20.90 2.49
C GLU A 325 -10.07 -21.27 1.17
N SER A 326 -9.69 -20.27 0.37
CA SER A 326 -8.89 -20.50 -0.85
C SER A 326 -7.54 -21.12 -0.53
N ARG A 327 -6.94 -20.75 0.61
CA ARG A 327 -5.68 -21.37 1.04
C ARG A 327 -5.90 -22.81 1.51
N LYS A 328 -6.95 -23.10 2.28
CA LYS A 328 -7.31 -24.48 2.68
C LYS A 328 -7.53 -25.38 1.46
N ALA A 329 -8.12 -24.83 0.40
CA ALA A 329 -8.33 -25.50 -0.87
C ALA A 329 -7.12 -25.48 -1.82
N GLU A 330 -5.97 -24.97 -1.38
CA GLU A 330 -4.72 -24.88 -2.15
C GLU A 330 -4.81 -24.09 -3.48
N GLN A 331 -5.78 -23.17 -3.57
CA GLN A 331 -6.00 -22.33 -4.75
C GLN A 331 -5.09 -21.11 -4.81
N ILE A 332 -4.47 -20.75 -3.69
CA ILE A 332 -3.50 -19.66 -3.57
C ILE A 332 -2.22 -20.17 -2.89
N PRO A 333 -1.05 -19.56 -3.19
CA PRO A 333 0.21 -19.96 -2.57
C PRO A 333 0.24 -19.67 -1.06
N PRO A 334 1.16 -20.28 -0.29
CA PRO A 334 1.49 -19.84 1.05
C PRO A 334 1.80 -18.34 1.06
N ALA A 335 1.23 -17.63 2.03
CA ALA A 335 1.25 -16.17 2.05
C ALA A 335 1.43 -15.64 3.48
N PHE A 336 1.84 -14.39 3.57
CA PHE A 336 1.94 -13.65 4.83
C PHE A 336 0.91 -12.53 4.86
N LEU A 337 -0.07 -12.67 5.75
CA LEU A 337 -1.09 -11.67 6.01
C LEU A 337 -0.60 -10.70 7.08
N ILE A 338 -0.68 -9.40 6.83
CA ILE A 338 -0.37 -8.36 7.80
C ILE A 338 -1.65 -7.59 8.11
N ILE A 339 -1.95 -7.45 9.40
CA ILE A 339 -3.09 -6.68 9.89
C ILE A 339 -2.53 -5.51 10.69
N ASP A 340 -2.54 -4.32 10.09
CA ASP A 340 -2.16 -3.10 10.80
C ASP A 340 -3.29 -2.57 11.67
N GLU A 341 -2.95 -1.93 12.79
CA GLU A 341 -3.85 -1.58 13.87
C GLU A 341 -4.85 -2.68 14.22
N ALA A 342 -4.35 -3.90 14.44
CA ALA A 342 -5.15 -5.11 14.66
C ALA A 342 -6.20 -5.00 15.78
N HIS A 343 -6.00 -4.10 16.75
CA HIS A 343 -6.99 -3.83 17.80
C HIS A 343 -8.34 -3.32 17.25
N ASN A 344 -8.38 -2.80 16.02
CA ASN A 344 -9.60 -2.41 15.31
C ASN A 344 -10.33 -3.61 14.66
N TYR A 345 -9.64 -4.72 14.41
CA TYR A 345 -10.17 -5.86 13.64
C TYR A 345 -10.36 -7.12 14.49
N CYS A 346 -9.61 -7.25 15.57
CA CYS A 346 -9.73 -8.30 16.57
C CYS A 346 -9.53 -7.75 17.99
N PRO A 347 -10.40 -6.84 18.46
CA PRO A 347 -10.34 -6.33 19.83
C PRO A 347 -10.55 -7.46 20.84
N GLU A 348 -9.90 -7.34 21.99
CA GLU A 348 -10.21 -8.14 23.18
C GLU A 348 -11.63 -7.81 23.65
N ARG A 349 -12.40 -8.83 24.06
CA ARG A 349 -13.85 -8.75 24.31
C ARG A 349 -14.30 -7.57 25.19
N GLY A 350 -13.47 -7.16 26.16
CA GLY A 350 -13.77 -6.03 27.05
C GLY A 350 -13.63 -4.64 26.41
N PHE A 351 -12.99 -4.53 25.25
CA PHE A 351 -12.75 -3.28 24.54
C PHE A 351 -13.63 -3.10 23.29
N GLY A 352 -14.28 -4.16 22.82
CA GLY A 352 -15.20 -4.12 21.70
C GLY A 352 -15.40 -5.49 21.04
N GLU A 353 -16.28 -5.52 20.04
CA GLU A 353 -16.44 -6.65 19.12
C GLU A 353 -16.22 -6.12 17.70
N ALA A 354 -15.51 -6.88 16.87
CA ALA A 354 -15.36 -6.60 15.45
C ALA A 354 -15.80 -7.81 14.63
N LYS A 355 -16.34 -7.57 13.42
CA LYS A 355 -16.85 -8.65 12.55
C LYS A 355 -15.74 -9.60 12.08
N SER A 356 -14.53 -9.09 11.92
CA SER A 356 -13.36 -9.85 11.53
C SER A 356 -12.74 -10.69 12.66
N SER A 357 -13.13 -10.51 13.92
CA SER A 357 -12.48 -11.18 15.07
C SER A 357 -12.50 -12.70 14.96
N LYS A 358 -13.62 -13.29 14.52
CA LYS A 358 -13.78 -14.75 14.42
C LYS A 358 -12.83 -15.36 13.39
N ILE A 359 -12.74 -14.75 12.21
CA ILE A 359 -11.87 -15.25 11.14
C ILE A 359 -10.39 -15.03 11.49
N ILE A 360 -10.03 -13.91 12.11
CA ILE A 360 -8.65 -13.66 12.55
C ILE A 360 -8.22 -14.68 13.62
N ARG A 361 -9.08 -15.00 14.59
CA ARG A 361 -8.81 -16.08 15.56
C ARG A 361 -8.62 -17.43 14.88
N SER A 362 -9.45 -17.74 13.89
CA SER A 362 -9.34 -19.00 13.13
C SER A 362 -8.03 -19.08 12.35
N ILE A 363 -7.63 -18.00 11.68
CA ILE A 363 -6.34 -17.90 10.97
C ILE A 363 -5.17 -18.01 11.96
N ALA A 364 -5.23 -17.37 13.12
CA ALA A 364 -4.16 -17.45 14.12
C ALA A 364 -4.03 -18.86 14.73
N ALA A 365 -5.13 -19.60 14.89
CA ALA A 365 -5.12 -20.95 15.45
C ALA A 365 -4.71 -22.03 14.42
N GLU A 366 -5.15 -21.88 13.17
CA GLU A 366 -5.04 -22.94 12.16
C GLU A 366 -4.16 -22.57 10.96
N GLY A 367 -3.94 -21.28 10.69
CA GLY A 367 -3.27 -20.76 9.48
C GLY A 367 -1.90 -21.38 9.26
N ARG A 368 -1.15 -21.66 10.33
CA ARG A 368 0.13 -22.38 10.28
C ARG A 368 0.04 -23.71 9.53
N LYS A 369 -1.03 -24.50 9.75
CA LYS A 369 -1.22 -25.82 9.10
C LYS A 369 -1.34 -25.69 7.59
N PHE A 370 -1.88 -24.57 7.14
CA PHE A 370 -2.11 -24.26 5.73
C PHE A 370 -1.07 -23.30 5.16
N GLY A 371 0.03 -22.98 5.88
CA GLY A 371 1.03 -22.04 5.36
C GLY A 371 0.52 -20.61 5.12
N LEU A 372 -0.52 -20.20 5.85
CA LEU A 372 -0.95 -18.80 5.95
C LEU A 372 -0.42 -18.22 7.26
N GLY A 373 0.67 -17.47 7.17
CA GLY A 373 1.22 -16.75 8.31
C GLY A 373 0.48 -15.44 8.55
N VAL A 374 0.33 -15.01 9.81
CA VAL A 374 -0.23 -13.70 10.16
C VAL A 374 0.79 -12.85 10.92
N CYS A 375 0.80 -11.56 10.62
CA CYS A 375 1.50 -10.51 11.35
C CYS A 375 0.47 -9.56 11.96
N ILE A 376 0.45 -9.48 13.28
CA ILE A 376 -0.42 -8.60 14.04
C ILE A 376 0.37 -7.36 14.42
N ILE A 377 -0.03 -6.19 13.92
CA ILE A 377 0.61 -4.94 14.26
C ILE A 377 -0.35 -4.12 15.11
N SER A 378 0.11 -3.64 16.27
CA SER A 378 -0.74 -2.81 17.13
C SER A 378 0.08 -1.90 18.01
N GLN A 379 -0.46 -0.71 18.25
CA GLN A 379 0.07 0.21 19.26
C GLN A 379 -0.49 0.02 20.66
N ARG A 380 -1.50 -0.84 20.80
CA ARG A 380 -2.20 -1.17 22.04
C ARG A 380 -2.32 -2.69 22.16
N PRO A 381 -1.22 -3.44 22.43
CA PRO A 381 -1.28 -4.89 22.56
C PRO A 381 -2.33 -5.34 23.59
N ALA A 382 -2.54 -4.60 24.69
CA ALA A 382 -3.55 -4.96 25.69
C ALA A 382 -5.00 -4.93 25.17
N ARG A 383 -5.25 -4.25 24.04
CA ARG A 383 -6.57 -4.16 23.39
C ARG A 383 -6.78 -5.20 22.29
N VAL A 384 -5.76 -5.95 21.90
CA VAL A 384 -5.88 -7.04 20.90
C VAL A 384 -6.30 -8.31 21.62
N ASP A 385 -7.12 -9.14 20.96
CA ASP A 385 -7.56 -10.44 21.47
C ASP A 385 -6.35 -11.28 21.95
N LYS A 386 -6.38 -11.67 23.22
CA LYS A 386 -5.27 -12.41 23.85
C LYS A 386 -4.98 -13.74 23.18
N SER A 387 -6.01 -14.41 22.66
CA SER A 387 -5.84 -15.68 21.95
C SER A 387 -5.16 -15.51 20.60
N VAL A 388 -5.29 -14.34 19.97
CA VAL A 388 -4.56 -14.03 18.72
C VAL A 388 -3.09 -13.71 19.04
N LEU A 389 -2.84 -12.88 20.06
CA LEU A 389 -1.46 -12.55 20.47
C LEU A 389 -0.68 -13.75 21.00
N SER A 390 -1.31 -14.65 21.76
CA SER A 390 -0.62 -15.85 22.28
C SER A 390 -0.27 -16.86 21.19
N GLN A 391 -0.93 -16.82 20.04
CA GLN A 391 -0.58 -17.64 18.87
C GLN A 391 0.55 -17.02 18.05
N CYS A 392 0.93 -15.76 18.31
CA CYS A 392 2.10 -15.13 17.70
C CYS A 392 3.37 -15.63 18.40
N GLY A 393 3.91 -16.74 17.90
CA GLY A 393 5.13 -17.37 18.41
C GLY A 393 6.41 -16.59 18.13
N SER A 394 6.33 -15.44 17.46
CA SER A 394 7.43 -14.47 17.36
C SER A 394 6.89 -13.05 17.58
N GLN A 395 7.68 -12.20 18.23
CA GLN A 395 7.35 -10.77 18.35
C GLN A 395 8.57 -9.89 18.14
N ILE A 396 8.29 -8.69 17.63
CA ILE A 396 9.22 -7.58 17.56
C ILE A 396 8.59 -6.45 18.36
N ALA A 397 9.08 -6.25 19.58
CA ALA A 397 8.63 -5.15 20.42
C ALA A 397 9.61 -3.97 20.29
N LEU A 398 9.08 -2.82 19.89
CA LEU A 398 9.78 -1.54 19.97
C LEU A 398 9.42 -0.88 21.31
N GLN A 399 9.68 0.42 21.44
CA GLN A 399 9.36 1.12 22.68
C GLN A 399 7.87 1.03 23.04
N VAL A 400 7.56 0.54 24.24
CA VAL A 400 6.19 0.49 24.80
C VAL A 400 6.22 1.04 26.22
N THR A 401 5.44 2.09 26.50
CA THR A 401 5.49 2.79 27.79
C THR A 401 4.34 2.45 28.73
N ASN A 402 3.20 2.00 28.21
CA ASN A 402 2.03 1.72 29.02
C ASN A 402 2.18 0.38 29.78
N PRO A 403 1.96 0.34 31.10
CA PRO A 403 2.11 -0.89 31.89
C PRO A 403 1.21 -2.06 31.46
N SER A 404 -0.04 -1.81 31.06
CA SER A 404 -0.93 -2.90 30.62
C SER A 404 -0.48 -3.46 29.27
N ASP A 405 0.02 -2.60 28.38
CA ASP A 405 0.58 -2.99 27.09
C ASP A 405 1.91 -3.77 27.25
N LEU A 406 2.78 -3.34 28.17
CA LEU A 406 4.00 -4.08 28.54
C LEU A 406 3.66 -5.46 29.12
N SER A 407 2.69 -5.52 30.03
CA SER A 407 2.27 -6.79 30.63
C SER A 407 1.66 -7.74 29.59
N ALA A 408 1.00 -7.22 28.55
CA ALA A 408 0.50 -8.04 27.46
C ALA A 408 1.64 -8.68 26.65
N ILE A 409 2.76 -7.96 26.46
CA ILE A 409 3.97 -8.49 25.82
C ILE A 409 4.61 -9.56 26.72
N SER A 410 4.84 -9.26 28.00
CA SER A 410 5.53 -10.18 28.90
C SER A 410 4.78 -11.47 29.16
N ARG A 411 3.45 -11.41 29.28
CA ARG A 411 2.61 -12.59 29.48
C ARG A 411 2.46 -13.45 28.23
N SER A 412 2.76 -12.92 27.06
CA SER A 412 2.64 -13.65 25.80
C SER A 412 3.84 -14.56 25.50
N PHE A 413 4.96 -14.40 26.22
CA PHE A 413 6.11 -15.28 26.13
C PHE A 413 6.65 -15.73 27.48
N GLU A 414 7.02 -17.00 27.55
CA GLU A 414 7.75 -17.55 28.68
C GLU A 414 9.19 -17.00 28.69
N GLY A 415 9.68 -16.61 29.88
CA GLY A 415 11.08 -16.20 30.06
C GLY A 415 11.38 -14.71 29.92
N ILE A 416 10.37 -13.84 29.78
CA ILE A 416 10.58 -12.38 29.89
C ILE A 416 10.72 -12.00 31.37
N THR A 417 11.85 -11.40 31.73
CA THR A 417 12.12 -10.93 33.11
C THR A 417 11.63 -9.51 33.33
N ALA A 418 11.47 -9.10 34.60
CA ALA A 418 11.09 -7.72 34.95
C ALA A 418 12.12 -6.69 34.45
N GLU A 419 13.40 -7.06 34.41
CA GLU A 419 14.45 -6.23 33.81
C GLU A 419 14.19 -6.04 32.31
N THR A 420 13.86 -7.10 31.58
CA THR A 420 13.55 -7.05 30.15
C THR A 420 12.35 -6.13 29.87
N GLU A 421 11.30 -6.16 30.71
CA GLU A 421 10.17 -5.22 30.61
C GLU A 421 10.60 -3.75 30.78
N GLY A 422 11.47 -3.49 31.77
CA GLY A 422 12.03 -2.16 32.02
C GLY A 422 12.82 -1.63 30.82
N GLU A 423 13.51 -2.52 30.10
CA GLU A 423 14.28 -2.17 28.91
C GLU A 423 13.38 -1.86 27.73
N ILE A 424 12.32 -2.66 27.49
CA ILE A 424 11.32 -2.38 26.45
C ILE A 424 10.70 -0.98 26.64
N ARG A 425 10.51 -0.56 27.89
CA ARG A 425 10.02 0.79 28.22
C ARG A 425 10.97 1.90 27.77
N ASN A 426 12.27 1.67 27.91
CA ASN A 426 13.33 2.65 27.68
C ASN A 426 14.00 2.53 26.31
N LEU A 427 13.57 1.60 25.45
CA LEU A 427 14.11 1.41 24.10
C LEU A 427 14.08 2.73 23.29
N PRO A 428 15.23 3.16 22.74
CA PRO A 428 15.29 4.25 21.76
C PRO A 428 14.54 3.92 20.47
N ILE A 429 14.15 4.96 19.74
CA ILE A 429 13.59 4.82 18.39
C ILE A 429 14.63 4.16 17.48
N GLY A 430 14.18 3.22 16.64
CA GLY A 430 15.06 2.44 15.76
C GLY A 430 15.69 1.22 16.42
N LYS A 431 15.38 0.94 17.69
CA LYS A 431 15.76 -0.30 18.38
C LYS A 431 14.53 -1.17 18.66
N ALA A 432 14.73 -2.48 18.68
CA ALA A 432 13.70 -3.45 19.04
C ALA A 432 14.28 -4.62 19.82
N ILE A 433 13.42 -5.26 20.60
CA ILE A 433 13.63 -6.63 21.07
C ILE A 433 12.92 -7.60 20.14
N VAL A 434 13.60 -8.68 19.76
CA VAL A 434 13.03 -9.77 18.97
C VAL A 434 12.93 -11.01 19.86
N ILE A 435 11.73 -11.60 19.92
CA ILE A 435 11.39 -12.70 20.82
C ILE A 435 10.77 -13.83 20.00
N GLY A 436 11.11 -15.09 20.29
CA GLY A 436 10.53 -16.29 19.67
C GLY A 436 10.96 -16.60 18.22
N ALA A 437 11.52 -15.62 17.50
CA ALA A 437 12.15 -15.82 16.19
C ALA A 437 13.55 -16.45 16.33
N THR A 438 14.22 -16.15 17.44
CA THR A 438 15.49 -16.72 17.91
C THR A 438 15.25 -17.54 19.17
N ASP A 439 16.21 -18.39 19.55
CA ASP A 439 16.08 -19.26 20.72
C ASP A 439 16.29 -18.51 22.06
N PHE A 440 16.81 -17.28 21.99
CA PHE A 440 16.94 -16.34 23.11
C PHE A 440 16.54 -14.93 22.63
N PRO A 441 15.91 -14.07 23.46
CA PRO A 441 15.58 -12.70 23.08
C PRO A 441 16.82 -11.90 22.66
N ILE A 442 16.73 -11.18 21.54
CA ILE A 442 17.84 -10.36 21.04
C ILE A 442 17.44 -8.89 20.92
N PHE A 443 18.37 -8.00 21.24
CA PHE A 443 18.23 -6.57 20.98
C PHE A 443 18.85 -6.23 19.63
N VAL A 444 18.09 -5.51 18.81
CA VAL A 444 18.46 -5.22 17.41
C VAL A 444 18.33 -3.72 17.15
N ASP A 445 19.39 -3.16 16.55
CA ASP A 445 19.37 -1.86 15.90
C ASP A 445 18.78 -2.07 14.48
N ILE A 446 17.52 -1.67 14.29
CA ILE A 446 16.76 -1.85 13.05
C ILE A 446 17.48 -1.11 11.92
N ARG A 447 17.72 -1.81 10.80
CA ARG A 447 18.37 -1.19 9.64
C ARG A 447 17.50 -0.10 9.03
N VAL A 448 18.14 0.83 8.34
CA VAL A 448 17.43 1.75 7.46
C VAL A 448 16.76 1.01 6.29
N ARG A 449 15.70 1.60 5.74
CA ARG A 449 14.91 1.00 4.66
C ARG A 449 15.58 1.16 3.29
N LYS A 450 15.49 0.12 2.45
CA LYS A 450 15.88 0.16 1.03
C LYS A 450 14.91 1.06 0.24
N SER A 451 13.64 1.07 0.65
CA SER A 451 12.54 1.79 0.03
C SER A 451 12.12 3.03 0.82
N HIS A 452 11.42 3.96 0.18
CA HIS A 452 10.93 5.16 0.83
C HIS A 452 9.88 4.85 1.90
N HIS A 453 9.92 5.59 3.01
CA HIS A 453 8.92 5.52 4.06
C HIS A 453 7.99 6.74 4.01
N GLY A 454 6.70 6.50 3.76
CA GLY A 454 5.66 7.53 3.66
C GLY A 454 4.97 7.90 4.97
N GLY A 455 5.28 7.20 6.07
CA GLY A 455 4.65 7.38 7.39
C GLY A 455 5.20 8.55 8.20
N VAL A 456 5.71 9.61 7.54
CA VAL A 456 6.09 10.82 8.27
C VAL A 456 4.80 11.47 8.75
N ALA A 457 4.58 11.48 10.08
CA ALA A 457 3.49 12.23 10.68
C ALA A 457 3.48 13.64 10.06
N LYS A 458 2.32 14.11 9.57
CA LYS A 458 2.20 15.50 9.11
C LYS A 458 2.69 16.38 10.24
N SER A 459 3.90 16.93 10.09
CA SER A 459 4.44 17.87 11.06
C SER A 459 3.44 19.01 11.14
N PHE A 460 2.93 19.31 12.33
CA PHE A 460 2.04 20.43 12.52
C PHE A 460 2.80 21.71 12.13
N ASN A 461 2.58 22.17 10.90
CA ASN A 461 3.21 23.36 10.40
C ASN A 461 2.32 24.54 10.78
N ILE A 462 2.75 25.28 11.80
CA ILE A 462 2.06 26.49 12.26
C ILE A 462 1.87 27.48 11.09
N GLU A 463 2.75 27.50 10.09
CA GLU A 463 2.57 28.35 8.90
C GLU A 463 1.45 27.87 7.98
N GLU A 464 1.27 26.56 7.77
CA GLU A 464 0.12 26.07 7.00
C GLU A 464 -1.20 26.39 7.73
N SER A 465 -1.21 26.27 9.06
CA SER A 465 -2.35 26.66 9.90
C SER A 465 -2.62 28.17 9.83
N LYS A 466 -1.59 29.03 9.79
CA LYS A 466 -1.72 30.48 9.59
C LYS A 466 -2.14 30.86 8.17
N ARG A 467 -1.70 30.11 7.15
CA ARG A 467 -2.16 30.27 5.75
C ARG A 467 -3.63 29.92 5.58
N ALA A 468 -4.14 28.94 6.34
CA ALA A 468 -5.56 28.61 6.35
C ALA A 468 -6.44 29.73 6.92
N ILE A 469 -5.93 30.52 7.88
CA ILE A 469 -6.63 31.70 8.44
C ILE A 469 -6.65 32.86 7.43
N SER A 470 -5.56 33.05 6.67
CA SER A 470 -5.45 34.14 5.67
C SER A 470 -6.16 33.85 4.34
N ALA A 471 -6.65 32.63 4.12
CA ALA A 471 -7.41 32.25 2.91
C ALA A 471 -8.88 32.71 2.93
N ASN A 472 -9.36 33.31 4.03
CA ASN A 472 -10.66 33.98 4.10
C ASN A 472 -10.50 35.44 4.56
N PRO A 473 -10.48 36.40 3.63
CA PRO A 473 -10.87 37.76 3.94
C PRO A 473 -12.07 38.16 3.08
N THR A 474 -13.24 38.21 3.71
CA THR A 474 -14.30 39.13 3.30
C THR A 474 -13.85 40.53 3.74
N SER A 475 -13.32 41.34 2.83
CA SER A 475 -13.40 42.81 2.89
C SER A 475 -12.89 43.42 1.58
N GLN A 476 -13.66 44.39 1.12
CA GLN A 476 -13.45 45.19 -0.08
C GLN A 476 -12.18 46.05 0.06
N GLN A 477 -11.34 46.08 -0.98
CA GLN A 477 -10.89 47.28 -1.75
C GLN A 477 -9.64 46.96 -2.59
N SER A 478 -9.63 47.51 -3.81
CA SER A 478 -8.66 47.29 -4.90
C SER A 478 -7.45 48.27 -4.81
N PRO A 479 -6.55 48.38 -5.82
CA PRO A 479 -5.28 47.63 -5.95
C PRO A 479 -4.04 48.55 -6.13
N ILE A 480 -2.82 48.09 -5.81
CA ILE A 480 -1.59 48.67 -6.42
C ILE A 480 -0.55 47.57 -6.73
N VAL A 481 -0.05 47.65 -7.98
CA VAL A 481 0.99 46.88 -8.65
C VAL A 481 2.38 47.46 -8.36
N GLN A 482 3.42 46.62 -8.25
CA GLN A 482 4.80 46.86 -8.77
C GLN A 482 5.69 45.61 -8.53
N THR A 483 5.99 44.84 -9.59
CA THR A 483 7.25 44.79 -10.39
C THR A 483 8.41 44.00 -9.77
N SER A 484 8.79 42.92 -10.48
CA SER A 484 10.01 42.11 -10.32
C SER A 484 11.28 42.87 -10.74
N PRO A 485 12.49 42.36 -10.44
CA PRO A 485 13.23 41.62 -11.48
C PRO A 485 14.10 40.42 -11.01
N GLN A 486 14.51 39.64 -12.00
CA GLN A 486 15.21 38.34 -12.03
C GLN A 486 16.74 38.41 -11.84
N THR A 487 17.39 37.26 -11.59
CA THR A 487 18.66 36.75 -12.21
C THR A 487 18.97 35.34 -11.65
N THR A 488 18.85 34.23 -12.40
CA THR A 488 19.79 33.51 -13.30
C THR A 488 21.07 32.91 -12.69
N SER A 489 21.23 31.58 -12.80
CA SER A 489 22.47 30.93 -13.30
C SER A 489 22.26 29.43 -13.60
N ALA A 490 22.57 29.03 -14.84
CA ALA A 490 22.86 27.66 -15.29
C ALA A 490 24.31 27.27 -14.87
N ILE A 491 24.74 26.00 -14.85
CA ILE A 491 25.23 25.21 -16.00
C ILE A 491 25.42 23.74 -15.59
N SER A 492 25.25 22.89 -16.61
CA SER A 492 25.39 21.44 -16.79
C SER A 492 26.75 20.78 -16.46
N THR A 493 26.72 19.47 -16.18
CA THR A 493 27.55 18.43 -16.87
C THR A 493 26.97 17.01 -16.66
N THR A 494 26.58 16.35 -17.76
CA THR A 494 26.51 14.88 -17.97
C THR A 494 27.91 14.34 -18.33
N PRO A 495 28.22 13.00 -18.45
CA PRO A 495 27.38 11.78 -18.57
C PRO A 495 27.79 10.67 -17.54
N SER A 496 27.20 9.48 -17.40
CA SER A 496 26.70 8.49 -18.36
C SER A 496 25.77 7.47 -17.68
N LYS A 497 25.14 6.64 -18.52
CA LYS A 497 23.91 5.89 -18.28
C LYS A 497 24.11 4.60 -17.47
N THR A 498 23.28 4.45 -16.45
CA THR A 498 22.68 3.16 -16.10
C THR A 498 21.18 3.41 -16.09
N GLU A 499 20.48 2.98 -17.14
CA GLU A 499 19.05 3.20 -17.30
C GLU A 499 18.30 2.45 -16.20
N THR A 500 17.99 3.17 -15.12
CA THR A 500 16.97 2.77 -14.15
C THR A 500 15.65 2.79 -14.90
N LEU A 501 15.06 1.60 -15.12
CA LEU A 501 13.73 1.47 -15.70
C LEU A 501 12.75 2.28 -14.84
N THR A 502 12.37 3.45 -15.34
CA THR A 502 11.44 4.35 -14.65
C THR A 502 10.04 3.80 -14.84
N GLN A 503 9.48 3.25 -13.75
CA GLN A 503 8.09 2.84 -13.67
C GLN A 503 7.15 3.93 -14.19
N LEU A 504 6.22 3.53 -15.04
CA LEU A 504 5.26 4.42 -15.65
C LEU A 504 3.86 4.12 -15.14
N SER A 505 3.10 5.17 -14.87
CA SER A 505 1.66 5.04 -14.74
C SER A 505 1.07 4.84 -16.13
N ILE A 506 0.61 3.63 -16.45
CA ILE A 506 0.02 3.31 -17.75
C ILE A 506 -1.34 2.64 -17.58
N PHE A 507 -2.25 2.80 -18.52
CA PHE A 507 -3.43 1.95 -18.55
C PHE A 507 -3.06 0.58 -19.09
N GLU A 508 -3.41 -0.47 -18.36
CA GLU A 508 -3.04 -1.83 -18.72
C GLU A 508 -3.66 -2.24 -20.08
N PRO A 509 -2.86 -2.76 -21.01
CA PRO A 509 -3.35 -3.35 -22.25
C PRO A 509 -4.46 -4.38 -21.98
N ARG A 510 -5.57 -4.26 -22.69
CA ARG A 510 -6.67 -5.22 -22.70
C ARG A 510 -6.49 -6.34 -23.71
N ILE A 511 -5.67 -6.10 -24.73
CA ILE A 511 -5.24 -7.10 -25.70
C ILE A 511 -3.78 -7.46 -25.38
N SER A 512 -3.47 -8.75 -25.34
CA SER A 512 -2.11 -9.27 -25.15
C SER A 512 -1.30 -9.29 -26.46
N LYS A 513 0.04 -9.29 -26.36
CA LYS A 513 0.92 -9.45 -27.54
C LYS A 513 0.59 -10.72 -28.33
N LYS A 514 0.32 -11.84 -27.65
CA LYS A 514 -0.01 -13.13 -28.27
C LYS A 514 -1.30 -13.09 -29.08
N GLU A 515 -2.32 -12.38 -28.59
CA GLU A 515 -3.58 -12.21 -29.34
C GLU A 515 -3.35 -11.39 -30.63
N ILE A 516 -2.45 -10.41 -30.62
CA ILE A 516 -2.09 -9.65 -31.82
C ILE A 516 -1.34 -10.51 -32.82
N GLU A 517 -0.40 -11.32 -32.34
CA GLU A 517 0.34 -12.29 -33.16
C GLU A 517 -0.61 -13.30 -33.85
N ASN A 518 -1.70 -13.68 -33.19
CA ASN A 518 -2.70 -14.58 -33.75
C ASN A 518 -3.66 -13.91 -34.77
N ILE A 519 -3.83 -12.59 -34.70
CA ILE A 519 -4.82 -11.85 -35.50
C ILE A 519 -4.17 -11.14 -36.68
N GLU A 520 -2.90 -10.78 -36.60
CA GLU A 520 -2.19 -10.15 -37.69
C GLU A 520 -1.88 -11.18 -38.80
N LYS A 521 -2.40 -10.91 -40.00
CA LYS A 521 -2.32 -11.84 -41.13
C LYS A 521 -0.96 -11.78 -41.84
N ASP A 522 -0.26 -10.67 -41.70
CA ASP A 522 1.06 -10.45 -42.29
C ASP A 522 2.18 -10.83 -41.31
N GLN A 523 3.36 -11.21 -41.82
CA GLN A 523 4.50 -11.56 -40.98
C GLN A 523 4.95 -10.34 -40.14
N ILE A 524 4.87 -10.48 -38.81
CA ILE A 524 5.31 -9.44 -37.87
C ILE A 524 6.85 -9.48 -37.75
N LYS A 525 7.51 -8.40 -38.17
CA LYS A 525 8.96 -8.18 -37.97
C LYS A 525 9.29 -7.71 -36.55
N SER A 526 8.45 -6.87 -35.97
CA SER A 526 8.62 -6.42 -34.58
C SER A 526 7.30 -5.95 -33.96
N LEU A 527 7.14 -6.21 -32.66
CA LEU A 527 5.98 -5.81 -31.86
C LEU A 527 6.44 -5.08 -30.59
N SER A 528 6.22 -3.77 -30.55
CA SER A 528 6.61 -2.91 -29.43
C SER A 528 5.46 -2.00 -28.99
N TYR A 529 5.66 -1.24 -27.91
CA TYR A 529 4.68 -0.22 -27.49
C TYR A 529 5.11 1.19 -27.86
N VAL A 530 4.13 2.02 -28.15
CA VAL A 530 4.22 3.48 -28.11
C VAL A 530 3.30 3.99 -27.02
N LEU A 531 3.83 4.82 -26.13
CA LEU A 531 3.13 5.28 -24.93
C LEU A 531 2.66 6.71 -25.14
N LYS A 532 1.35 6.91 -25.27
CA LYS A 532 0.74 8.23 -25.50
C LYS A 532 0.35 8.90 -24.19
N PRO A 533 0.74 10.16 -23.93
CA PRO A 533 0.48 10.83 -22.68
C PRO A 533 -1.01 11.17 -22.54
N VAL A 534 -1.56 10.84 -21.37
CA VAL A 534 -2.94 11.17 -20.99
C VAL A 534 -2.96 11.71 -19.57
N LEU A 535 -3.91 12.58 -19.27
CA LEU A 535 -4.17 13.03 -17.91
C LEU A 535 -5.42 12.32 -17.40
N SER A 536 -5.22 11.47 -16.40
CA SER A 536 -6.28 10.79 -15.65
C SER A 536 -6.75 11.71 -14.55
N VAL A 537 -8.03 12.07 -14.53
CA VAL A 537 -8.61 13.04 -13.57
C VAL A 537 -9.84 12.45 -12.90
N ILE A 538 -9.89 12.49 -11.57
CA ILE A 538 -11.09 12.19 -10.80
C ILE A 538 -11.71 13.51 -10.36
N CYS A 539 -12.98 13.68 -10.66
CA CYS A 539 -13.71 14.89 -10.33
C CYS A 539 -15.15 14.60 -9.93
N GLU A 540 -15.70 15.46 -9.07
CA GLU A 540 -17.05 15.35 -8.54
C GLU A 540 -17.95 16.41 -9.17
N LYS A 541 -19.18 16.03 -9.49
CA LYS A 541 -20.24 16.95 -9.88
C LYS A 541 -21.58 16.41 -9.40
N ALA A 542 -22.29 17.21 -8.59
CA ALA A 542 -23.60 16.87 -8.02
C ALA A 542 -23.59 15.53 -7.26
N GLY A 543 -22.60 15.33 -6.37
CA GLY A 543 -22.48 14.12 -5.54
C GLY A 543 -22.02 12.86 -6.27
N LYS A 544 -21.83 12.91 -7.60
CA LYS A 544 -21.31 11.80 -8.40
C LYS A 544 -19.85 12.02 -8.77
N ASN A 545 -19.04 10.97 -8.61
CA ASN A 545 -17.63 10.94 -9.01
C ASN A 545 -17.48 10.43 -10.45
N TYR A 546 -16.66 11.13 -11.24
CA TYR A 546 -16.33 10.78 -12.62
C TYR A 546 -14.83 10.61 -12.77
N HIS A 547 -14.42 9.53 -13.42
CA HIS A 547 -13.03 9.31 -13.80
C HIS A 547 -12.88 9.66 -15.28
N LEU A 548 -12.28 10.80 -15.56
CA LEU A 548 -12.14 11.34 -16.92
C LEU A 548 -10.71 11.18 -17.37
N VAL A 549 -10.50 10.80 -18.63
CA VAL A 549 -9.16 10.71 -19.22
C VAL A 549 -9.06 11.67 -20.39
N PHE A 550 -8.02 12.52 -20.34
CA PHE A 550 -7.75 13.54 -21.34
C PHE A 550 -6.51 13.18 -22.15
N ASP A 551 -6.64 13.11 -23.46
CA ASP A 551 -5.51 13.02 -24.38
C ASP A 551 -4.70 14.32 -24.31
N MET A 552 -3.45 14.21 -23.86
CA MET A 552 -2.57 15.37 -23.65
C MET A 552 -1.83 15.79 -24.92
N GLU A 553 -1.97 15.07 -26.03
CA GLU A 553 -1.46 15.46 -27.34
C GLU A 553 -2.48 16.31 -28.10
N ARG A 554 -3.77 15.96 -28.01
CA ARG A 554 -4.85 16.60 -28.79
C ARG A 554 -5.83 17.43 -27.96
N PHE A 555 -5.74 17.38 -26.63
CA PHE A 555 -6.71 18.01 -25.73
C PHE A 555 -8.15 17.55 -26.01
N SER A 556 -8.34 16.24 -26.01
CA SER A 556 -9.65 15.59 -26.22
C SER A 556 -9.95 14.64 -25.07
N GLY A 557 -11.23 14.39 -24.80
CA GLY A 557 -11.63 13.33 -23.89
C GLY A 557 -11.44 11.96 -24.53
N LEU A 558 -11.21 10.96 -23.71
CA LEU A 558 -11.19 9.57 -24.14
C LEU A 558 -12.39 8.82 -23.58
N HIS A 559 -12.98 7.99 -24.43
CA HIS A 559 -14.13 7.17 -24.08
C HIS A 559 -13.93 5.77 -24.63
N LEU A 560 -14.14 4.78 -23.76
CA LEU A 560 -13.94 3.38 -24.09
C LEU A 560 -15.29 2.69 -24.23
N ASN A 561 -15.75 2.48 -25.47
CA ASN A 561 -16.96 1.72 -25.78
C ASN A 561 -16.69 0.75 -26.93
N LYS A 562 -16.38 -0.51 -26.59
CA LYS A 562 -15.84 -1.58 -27.46
C LYS A 562 -14.48 -1.23 -28.10
N SER A 563 -14.32 0.00 -28.59
CA SER A 563 -13.09 0.63 -29.04
C SER A 563 -12.82 1.95 -28.29
N LEU A 564 -11.55 2.34 -28.21
CA LEU A 564 -11.15 3.64 -27.67
C LEU A 564 -11.46 4.74 -28.67
N THR A 565 -12.43 5.57 -28.34
CA THR A 565 -12.88 6.70 -29.14
C THR A 565 -12.44 8.02 -28.49
N ARG A 566 -12.12 9.00 -29.33
CA ARG A 566 -11.78 10.35 -28.87
C ARG A 566 -13.02 11.23 -28.98
N ILE A 567 -13.34 11.94 -27.90
CA ILE A 567 -14.43 12.90 -27.84
C ILE A 567 -13.85 14.31 -27.83
N ASN A 568 -14.27 15.13 -28.79
CA ASN A 568 -13.85 16.52 -28.85
C ASN A 568 -14.50 17.32 -27.71
N LEU A 569 -13.70 18.14 -27.03
CA LEU A 569 -14.07 18.78 -25.77
C LEU A 569 -14.68 20.18 -25.90
N GLY A 570 -14.92 20.67 -27.12
CA GLY A 570 -15.61 21.95 -27.29
C GLY A 570 -14.86 23.14 -26.67
N ALA A 571 -13.54 23.15 -26.79
CA ALA A 571 -12.70 24.34 -26.91
C ALA A 571 -11.43 23.83 -27.61
N GLY A 572 -11.38 24.04 -28.92
CA GLY A 572 -10.28 23.59 -29.75
C GLY A 572 -8.92 24.14 -29.29
N PRO A 573 -7.83 23.73 -29.95
CA PRO A 573 -6.51 24.32 -29.74
C PRO A 573 -6.59 25.84 -29.89
N THR A 574 -5.64 26.58 -29.31
CA THR A 574 -5.45 28.01 -29.54
C THR A 574 -5.64 28.29 -31.03
N PHE A 575 -6.75 28.96 -31.36
CA PHE A 575 -7.03 29.29 -32.75
C PHE A 575 -5.90 30.21 -33.22
N SER A 576 -5.35 29.95 -34.40
CA SER A 576 -4.49 30.95 -35.05
C SER A 576 -5.25 32.27 -35.19
N GLY A 577 -4.55 33.41 -35.31
CA GLY A 577 -5.20 34.73 -35.36
C GLY A 577 -6.36 34.81 -36.37
N ASN A 578 -6.22 34.17 -37.53
CA ASN A 578 -7.26 34.12 -38.57
C ASN A 578 -8.44 33.20 -38.21
N GLN A 579 -8.18 32.07 -37.55
CA GLN A 579 -9.23 31.18 -37.04
C GLN A 579 -10.03 31.87 -35.92
N GLN A 580 -9.37 32.63 -35.04
CA GLN A 580 -10.03 33.38 -33.97
C GLN A 580 -10.94 34.47 -34.55
N LYS A 581 -10.49 35.18 -35.60
CA LYS A 581 -11.32 36.16 -36.34
C LYS A 581 -12.59 35.52 -36.89
N ILE A 582 -12.49 34.38 -37.59
CA ILE A 582 -13.65 33.67 -38.15
C ILE A 582 -14.58 33.17 -37.03
N MET A 583 -14.04 32.58 -35.97
CA MET A 583 -14.84 32.11 -34.83
C MET A 583 -15.58 33.24 -34.10
N ASN A 584 -14.97 34.43 -33.98
CA ASN A 584 -15.62 35.59 -33.40
C ASN A 584 -16.79 36.11 -34.25
N ILE A 585 -16.73 35.96 -35.57
CA ILE A 585 -17.84 36.31 -36.47
C ILE A 585 -18.98 35.29 -36.28
N ILE A 586 -18.64 33.99 -36.34
CA ILE A 586 -19.61 32.90 -36.25
C ILE A 586 -20.32 32.87 -34.89
N ARG A 587 -19.63 33.20 -33.79
CA ARG A 587 -20.19 33.16 -32.42
C ARG A 587 -21.12 34.32 -32.08
N ARG A 588 -21.21 35.36 -32.92
CA ARG A 588 -22.10 36.50 -32.66
C ARG A 588 -23.57 36.11 -32.74
N ARG A 589 -23.91 35.05 -33.48
CA ARG A 589 -25.29 34.60 -33.71
C ARG A 589 -25.34 33.06 -33.76
N PRO A 590 -26.48 32.43 -33.39
CA PRO A 590 -26.65 30.97 -33.45
C PRO A 590 -26.40 30.39 -34.84
N THR A 591 -26.70 31.18 -35.88
CA THR A 591 -26.46 30.90 -37.28
C THR A 591 -25.81 32.14 -37.93
N THR A 592 -24.82 31.91 -38.79
CA THR A 592 -24.08 32.97 -39.49
C THR A 592 -23.99 32.63 -40.98
N PRO A 593 -24.47 33.51 -41.89
CA PRO A 593 -24.29 33.30 -43.33
C PRO A 593 -22.81 33.18 -43.70
N LEU A 594 -22.50 32.26 -44.61
CA LEU A 594 -21.14 32.04 -45.10
C LEU A 594 -20.56 33.32 -45.75
N SER A 595 -21.39 34.06 -46.48
CA SER A 595 -21.05 35.36 -47.07
C SER A 595 -20.62 36.39 -46.02
N GLU A 596 -21.24 36.38 -44.83
CA GLU A 596 -20.89 37.29 -43.75
C GLU A 596 -19.50 36.97 -43.18
N VAL A 597 -19.13 35.69 -43.10
CA VAL A 597 -17.78 35.29 -42.69
C VAL A 597 -16.74 35.71 -43.73
N PHE A 598 -17.02 35.56 -45.02
CA PHE A 598 -16.12 36.04 -46.08
C PHE A 598 -15.91 37.55 -46.00
N VAL A 599 -16.99 38.34 -45.93
CA VAL A 599 -16.92 39.81 -45.92
C VAL A 599 -16.26 40.34 -44.64
N LYS A 600 -16.62 39.80 -43.48
CA LYS A 600 -16.16 40.35 -42.19
C LYS A 600 -14.82 39.80 -41.71
N SER A 601 -14.33 38.70 -42.28
CA SER A 601 -13.03 38.13 -41.87
C SER A 601 -11.85 38.91 -42.44
N GLY A 602 -12.02 39.55 -43.60
CA GLY A 602 -10.94 40.26 -44.31
C GLY A 602 -9.85 39.32 -44.84
N LEU A 603 -10.18 38.05 -45.06
CA LEU A 603 -9.26 37.00 -45.51
C LEU A 603 -9.55 36.59 -46.95
N SER A 604 -8.57 35.98 -47.63
CA SER A 604 -8.77 35.45 -48.98
C SER A 604 -9.74 34.26 -48.97
N PHE A 605 -10.35 33.98 -50.12
CA PHE A 605 -11.34 32.91 -50.24
C PHE A 605 -10.77 31.54 -49.83
N SER A 606 -9.55 31.24 -50.28
CA SER A 606 -8.82 30.01 -49.96
C SER A 606 -8.53 29.85 -48.47
N GLU A 607 -8.22 30.95 -47.76
CA GLU A 607 -7.96 30.91 -46.33
C GLU A 607 -9.24 30.66 -45.52
N VAL A 608 -10.33 31.36 -45.86
CA VAL A 608 -11.63 31.18 -45.20
C VAL A 608 -12.14 29.75 -45.43
N ASP A 609 -12.07 29.24 -46.66
CA ASP A 609 -12.50 27.87 -46.99
C ASP A 609 -11.66 26.81 -46.25
N SER A 610 -10.33 26.98 -46.22
CA SER A 610 -9.45 26.08 -45.46
C SER A 610 -9.74 26.11 -43.96
N ILE A 611 -10.04 27.29 -43.39
CA ILE A 611 -10.37 27.42 -41.97
C ILE A 611 -11.72 26.79 -41.65
N LEU A 612 -12.74 27.04 -42.48
CA LEU A 612 -14.08 26.47 -42.28
C LEU A 612 -14.07 24.95 -42.43
N LYS A 613 -13.39 24.39 -43.43
CA LYS A 613 -13.19 22.94 -43.57
C LYS A 613 -12.54 22.33 -42.34
N ASN A 614 -11.57 23.02 -41.75
CA ASN A 614 -10.92 22.59 -40.51
C ASN A 614 -11.89 22.64 -39.31
N LEU A 615 -12.66 23.72 -39.16
CA LEU A 615 -13.65 23.87 -38.09
C LEU A 615 -14.79 22.84 -38.18
N ILE A 616 -15.21 22.47 -39.39
CA ILE A 616 -16.15 21.37 -39.66
C ILE A 616 -15.53 20.03 -39.24
N LYS A 617 -14.28 19.77 -39.64
CA LYS A 617 -13.55 18.54 -39.29
C LYS A 617 -13.38 18.36 -37.79
N ILE A 618 -13.22 19.44 -37.03
CA ILE A 618 -13.13 19.42 -35.56
C ILE A 618 -14.53 19.30 -34.90
N GLY A 619 -15.61 19.47 -35.68
CA GLY A 619 -16.99 19.35 -35.20
C GLY A 619 -17.49 20.57 -34.43
N ASN A 620 -16.84 21.72 -34.60
CA ASN A 620 -17.21 22.97 -33.92
C ASN A 620 -18.37 23.68 -34.62
N ILE A 621 -18.50 23.49 -35.93
CA ILE A 621 -19.52 24.13 -36.78
C ILE A 621 -20.07 23.12 -37.79
N THR A 622 -21.27 23.40 -38.29
CA THR A 622 -21.89 22.75 -39.45
C THR A 622 -22.25 23.80 -40.48
N ILE A 623 -22.20 23.46 -41.77
CA ILE A 623 -22.60 24.36 -42.85
C ILE A 623 -23.69 23.69 -43.67
N GLU A 624 -24.89 24.26 -43.67
CA GLU A 624 -26.04 23.81 -44.45
C GLU A 624 -26.62 25.01 -45.19
N ASN A 625 -26.90 24.87 -46.49
CA ASN A 625 -27.45 25.96 -47.32
C ASN A 625 -26.69 27.30 -47.19
N LYS A 626 -25.36 27.25 -47.14
CA LYS A 626 -24.48 28.42 -46.94
C LYS A 626 -24.70 29.14 -45.60
N ILE A 627 -25.30 28.48 -44.62
CA ILE A 627 -25.48 28.98 -43.25
C ILE A 627 -24.63 28.13 -42.31
N ILE A 628 -23.80 28.80 -41.52
CA ILE A 628 -22.92 28.19 -40.52
C ILE A 628 -23.66 28.15 -39.19
N SER A 629 -23.81 26.97 -38.58
CA SER A 629 -24.37 26.77 -37.25
C SER A 629 -23.31 26.26 -36.28
N THR A 630 -23.27 26.81 -35.07
CA THR A 630 -22.34 26.34 -34.02
C THR A 630 -22.99 25.21 -33.22
N LYS A 631 -22.35 24.04 -33.18
CA LYS A 631 -22.76 23.00 -32.23
C LYS A 631 -22.20 23.35 -30.84
N ASN A 632 -23.09 23.64 -29.89
CA ASN A 632 -22.74 23.60 -28.48
C ASN A 632 -22.45 22.13 -28.13
N ILE A 633 -21.18 21.75 -28.11
CA ILE A 633 -20.77 20.44 -27.60
C ILE A 633 -21.03 20.48 -26.09
N THR A 634 -22.18 19.95 -25.67
CA THR A 634 -22.53 19.79 -24.26
C THR A 634 -21.58 18.76 -23.67
N PHE A 635 -20.69 19.21 -22.78
CA PHE A 635 -19.81 18.33 -22.04
C PHE A 635 -20.66 17.36 -21.20
N ASN A 636 -20.60 16.07 -21.53
CA ASN A 636 -21.32 15.00 -20.84
C ASN A 636 -20.30 14.09 -20.11
N PRO A 637 -20.20 14.19 -18.78
CA PRO A 637 -19.27 13.38 -17.98
C PRO A 637 -19.46 11.87 -18.11
N GLU A 638 -20.70 11.39 -18.29
CA GLU A 638 -21.02 9.96 -18.39
C GLU A 638 -20.41 9.36 -19.65
N LYS A 639 -20.51 10.08 -20.78
CA LYS A 639 -19.87 9.68 -22.04
C LYS A 639 -18.35 9.77 -22.02
N MET A 640 -17.76 10.37 -20.99
CA MET A 640 -16.32 10.58 -20.88
C MET A 640 -15.70 9.77 -19.73
N ASN A 641 -16.53 9.00 -19.03
CA ASN A 641 -16.10 8.22 -17.89
C ASN A 641 -15.26 7.03 -18.39
N PHE A 642 -14.00 7.00 -17.98
CA PHE A 642 -13.04 5.97 -18.31
C PHE A 642 -13.00 4.96 -17.17
N VAL A 643 -13.59 3.79 -17.39
CA VAL A 643 -13.80 2.79 -16.33
C VAL A 643 -12.49 2.17 -15.81
N LEU A 644 -11.46 2.16 -16.65
CA LEU A 644 -10.15 1.60 -16.30
C LEU A 644 -9.29 2.62 -15.53
N LYS A 645 -8.39 2.15 -14.69
CA LYS A 645 -7.41 3.00 -13.98
C LYS A 645 -5.99 2.71 -14.44
N PRO A 646 -5.11 3.71 -14.42
CA PRO A 646 -3.72 3.49 -14.78
C PRO A 646 -2.99 2.73 -13.65
N LYS A 647 -2.30 1.65 -14.02
CA LYS A 647 -1.42 0.84 -13.16
C LYS A 647 0.02 1.35 -13.21
N TYR A 648 0.84 0.93 -12.26
CA TYR A 648 2.31 1.08 -12.35
C TYR A 648 2.86 -0.16 -13.03
N LEU A 649 3.36 -0.01 -14.26
CA LEU A 649 3.92 -1.13 -15.01
C LEU A 649 5.25 -0.72 -15.64
N ASN A 650 6.15 -1.70 -15.70
CA ASN A 650 7.34 -1.63 -16.51
C ASN A 650 7.03 -2.10 -17.91
N LEU A 651 6.82 -1.13 -18.80
CA LEU A 651 6.55 -1.39 -20.20
C LEU A 651 7.64 -0.75 -21.03
N GLU A 652 8.28 -1.55 -21.88
CA GLU A 652 9.23 -1.06 -22.87
C GLU A 652 8.48 -0.41 -24.03
N GLY A 653 8.70 0.88 -24.25
CA GLY A 653 8.07 1.60 -25.34
C GLY A 653 8.52 3.05 -25.46
N GLN A 654 8.34 3.62 -26.65
CA GLN A 654 8.69 5.02 -26.89
C GLN A 654 7.68 5.95 -26.20
N LYS A 655 8.14 6.69 -25.19
CA LYS A 655 7.32 7.68 -24.47
C LYS A 655 7.13 8.95 -25.31
N GLN A 656 5.88 9.30 -25.60
CA GLN A 656 5.56 10.58 -26.22
C GLN A 656 5.39 11.66 -25.14
N LYS A 657 5.85 12.88 -25.42
CA LYS A 657 5.74 14.01 -24.49
C LYS A 657 4.37 14.67 -24.62
N PRO A 658 3.73 15.09 -23.51
CA PRO A 658 2.46 15.81 -23.56
C PRO A 658 2.63 17.13 -24.32
N ARG A 659 1.71 17.43 -25.24
CA ARG A 659 1.70 18.70 -25.98
C ARG A 659 0.99 19.81 -25.19
N PHE A 660 -0.02 19.45 -24.40
CA PHE A 660 -0.77 20.37 -23.57
C PHE A 660 -0.40 20.23 -22.09
N PRO A 661 -0.31 21.34 -21.34
CA PRO A 661 -0.04 21.30 -19.91
C PRO A 661 -1.27 20.85 -19.12
N GLU A 662 -1.05 20.25 -17.95
CA GLU A 662 -2.14 19.78 -17.08
C GLU A 662 -3.10 20.90 -16.65
N ASN A 663 -2.60 22.13 -16.47
CA ASN A 663 -3.40 23.27 -16.05
C ASN A 663 -4.55 23.56 -17.00
N LYS A 664 -4.39 23.28 -18.30
CA LYS A 664 -5.44 23.46 -19.29
C LYS A 664 -6.65 22.55 -19.03
N VAL A 665 -6.42 21.32 -18.57
CA VAL A 665 -7.49 20.39 -18.17
C VAL A 665 -8.16 20.87 -16.88
N VAL A 666 -7.36 21.38 -15.93
CA VAL A 666 -7.87 21.92 -14.67
C VAL A 666 -8.82 23.09 -14.91
N GLU A 667 -8.42 24.07 -15.73
CA GLU A 667 -9.25 25.22 -16.11
C GLU A 667 -10.53 24.79 -16.83
N PHE A 668 -10.42 23.82 -17.75
CA PHE A 668 -11.57 23.27 -18.46
C PHE A 668 -12.59 22.67 -17.49
N LEU A 669 -12.15 21.82 -16.56
CA LEU A 669 -13.06 21.18 -15.59
C LEU A 669 -13.69 22.17 -14.61
N LYS A 670 -12.91 23.16 -14.14
CA LYS A 670 -13.44 24.29 -13.34
C LYS A 670 -14.54 25.04 -14.10
N SER A 671 -14.34 25.31 -15.39
CA SER A 671 -15.37 25.97 -16.23
C SER A 671 -16.68 25.16 -16.35
N LYS A 672 -16.62 23.84 -16.13
CA LYS A 672 -17.79 22.93 -16.15
C LYS A 672 -18.39 22.67 -14.77
N ARG A 673 -17.96 23.42 -13.74
CA ARG A 673 -18.34 23.26 -12.33
C ARG A 673 -18.08 21.85 -11.81
N MET A 674 -16.93 21.28 -12.19
CA MET A 674 -16.46 20.01 -11.64
C MET A 674 -15.37 20.25 -10.62
N GLU A 675 -15.53 19.67 -9.44
CA GLU A 675 -14.51 19.72 -8.38
C GLU A 675 -13.48 18.64 -8.63
N ILE A 676 -12.22 19.02 -8.85
CA ILE A 676 -11.15 18.05 -9.08
C ILE A 676 -10.71 17.49 -7.74
N LYS A 677 -10.97 16.19 -7.53
CA LYS A 677 -10.49 15.46 -6.36
C LYS A 677 -9.04 15.00 -6.54
N ALA A 678 -8.67 14.68 -7.79
CA ALA A 678 -7.32 14.28 -8.12
C ALA A 678 -7.01 14.31 -9.62
N LYS A 679 -5.72 14.35 -9.94
CA LYS A 679 -5.22 14.19 -11.30
C LYS A 679 -3.86 13.50 -11.30
N LYS A 680 -3.56 12.76 -12.36
CA LYS A 680 -2.28 12.08 -12.55
C LYS A 680 -1.95 11.93 -14.03
N LEU A 681 -0.71 12.28 -14.40
CA LEU A 681 -0.18 11.99 -15.72
C LEU A 681 0.04 10.47 -15.86
N ALA A 682 -0.56 9.88 -16.88
CA ALA A 682 -0.45 8.48 -17.21
C ALA A 682 -0.20 8.32 -18.73
N TYR A 683 -0.02 7.08 -19.17
CA TYR A 683 0.17 6.76 -20.58
C TYR A 683 -0.78 5.67 -21.06
N LEU A 684 -1.22 5.82 -22.31
CA LEU A 684 -1.91 4.76 -23.03
C LEU A 684 -0.91 3.99 -23.89
N PRO A 685 -0.82 2.66 -23.73
CA PRO A 685 -0.08 1.84 -24.66
C PRO A 685 -0.80 1.75 -26.01
N PHE A 686 -0.03 1.83 -27.09
CA PHE A 686 -0.45 1.46 -28.43
C PHE A 686 0.56 0.45 -28.94
N TYR A 687 0.09 -0.66 -29.47
CA TYR A 687 0.97 -1.63 -30.11
C TYR A 687 1.44 -1.06 -31.45
N LYS A 688 2.75 -0.94 -31.61
CA LYS A 688 3.41 -0.67 -32.88
C LYS A 688 3.76 -2.01 -33.50
N ILE A 689 3.02 -2.37 -34.54
CA ILE A 689 3.19 -3.60 -35.32
C ILE A 689 3.96 -3.22 -36.58
N VAL A 690 5.14 -3.79 -36.79
CA VAL A 690 5.91 -3.61 -38.03
C VAL A 690 5.80 -4.90 -38.82
N THR A 691 5.23 -4.84 -40.01
CA THR A 691 5.12 -5.95 -40.96
C THR A 691 5.86 -5.60 -42.25
N ASP A 692 5.92 -6.53 -43.19
CA ASP A 692 6.50 -6.28 -44.52
C ASP A 692 5.76 -5.21 -45.32
N LYS A 693 4.49 -4.98 -45.01
CA LYS A 693 3.65 -3.98 -45.69
C LYS A 693 3.68 -2.60 -45.02
N GLY A 694 4.32 -2.46 -43.86
CA GLY A 694 4.50 -1.17 -43.19
C GLY A 694 4.32 -1.22 -41.67
N THR A 695 4.10 -0.05 -41.08
CA THR A 695 3.89 0.09 -39.62
C THR A 695 2.43 0.41 -39.32
N LYS A 696 1.82 -0.37 -38.43
CA LYS A 696 0.45 -0.21 -37.95
C LYS A 696 0.45 0.06 -36.44
N TYR A 697 -0.46 0.92 -36.00
CA TYR A 697 -0.67 1.21 -34.58
C TYR A 697 -2.04 0.68 -34.15
N LEU A 698 -2.04 -0.29 -33.24
CA LEU A 698 -3.26 -0.83 -32.66
C LEU A 698 -3.45 -0.28 -31.25
N ASP A 699 -4.65 0.19 -30.95
CA ASP A 699 -5.01 0.62 -29.60
C ASP A 699 -5.04 -0.59 -28.67
N SER A 700 -4.24 -0.55 -27.60
CA SER A 700 -4.13 -1.67 -26.67
C SER A 700 -5.32 -1.82 -25.74
N LEU A 701 -6.24 -0.85 -25.68
CA LEU A 701 -7.38 -0.85 -24.75
C LEU A 701 -8.72 -1.29 -25.36
N SER A 702 -8.80 -1.34 -26.69
CA SER A 702 -9.98 -1.84 -27.41
C SER A 702 -10.13 -3.35 -27.20
N TYR A 703 -11.37 -3.86 -27.13
CA TYR A 703 -11.65 -5.30 -27.08
C TYR A 703 -12.19 -5.85 -28.41
N SER A 704 -12.35 -5.02 -29.44
CA SER A 704 -12.81 -5.49 -30.75
C SER A 704 -11.70 -6.26 -31.47
N LEU A 705 -11.58 -7.54 -31.14
CA LEU A 705 -10.80 -8.52 -31.89
C LEU A 705 -11.75 -9.34 -32.76
N HIS A 706 -12.33 -8.70 -33.78
CA HIS A 706 -12.81 -9.40 -34.96
C HIS A 706 -12.35 -8.62 -36.21
N PRO A 707 -11.86 -9.33 -37.24
CA PRO A 707 -11.33 -8.73 -38.47
C PRO A 707 -12.37 -7.95 -39.26
#